data_AF-A0A0V1PZX1-F1
#
_entry.id   AF-A0A0V1PZX1-F1
#
_cell.length_a   1.000
_cell.length_b   1.000
_cell.length_c   1.000
_cell.angle_alpha   90.00
_cell.angle_beta   90.00
_cell.angle_gamma   90.00
#
_symmetry.space_group_name_H-M   'P 1'
#
loop_
_entity.id
_entity.type
_entity.pdbx_description
1 polymer ?
#
loop_
_entity_poly.entity_id
_entity_poly.type
_entity_poly.pdbx_seq_one_letter_code
_entity_poly.pdbx_strand_id
1 'polypeptide(L)'
;MAEKFLSPGIQLPTKPKPSEWLFKSGWVRYAEGEAPKEVPHPLEDELVFDVEVIYKRSPYATLSTCVSSEAWYGWVSPYLTNYAENKKYDDWEHLMPLDCLNNPKLIIGYNVSYDRARVLDEYNIKQSKGFFLDGMALHVAISGICSQQRPTWQKHKKSKSQLDSTKNESPVIDSDTDYFDKKLSAVEIANELLDDPWLNKGSPNSLANVADFHCNIKLDKTDRDFFGTEDPQDVINNFNNLMDYCARDVEATYSVTAKLFSQFRQKVPHPVSFAALRHLGTLMLPTTKNWDNYIETAEKVYQKNRDEVTTILKERANAFVIYIDQNDESLKPDWESDPWLSQLNWTIKEQRLKKNGEPAANQAFLTGYPEWYRDLFKTATVNGVKHREMNISTRTRITPLLLKLKWEGYPLLWTDSSGWCFKVPFNDETIKSMEDKSYTRAKLNDEDLEKFLPQLRDNGNSYELFKVPHPEGPGKRCTSILSKSYLRYFESGILTSEYSFAQEILSLNSTASYWMGNRQRIMDQFVIYSDMSHKKNKFFDTKVDSKKHKDMGIILPKLCSMGTITRRATENTWLTASNSKKNRIGSELKAMIQAPEGYSFVGADVDSEELWIASLVGDSMFEMHGSTALGWMTLEGDKCEKTDLHSKTAEILGILRNDAKVFNYGRIYGAGVKFATRLLKQCNASLSDEQAEMMAKTLYAKTKGQTNTSKFLDRRMYHGGTESIMFNVLESIAYQEDPKTPVLGAAITDALTIANLNKNNYLTSRINWVIQSSGVDYLHLLIVSMEFLLKKFRIDGRLIITVHDELRYMVKSEDRYKTALLLQISNLWTRAMFCEQLGIKEVPQSCAFFSEVDIDTILRKEVTLDCVTPSHPNSIPPGESLDIHKILEKCESEKFMIGCPRKRASKQSKIDYSSRERVISNLDKELNSDMKVAKIKLQNSIDKATWRQNINNYINVKKNIEFDKFNSEFDRRNIMFEKSSTLYNSEATTKPLKPKSVKRKIVEEYEIGSDGDELLAREIAKSYSEGNLKPAKTSKYKYNPAIKKLTSSVKKEHKNFSKQPAERSSQDNSLVRPRSVSNNKIQTKFYKAQYSTANTYGQKPDSVKSYPKNSPTEKLNNSPSRLSKLFFESGSNSQTQSTKAKLSVRPTKQVSYTLRSGSFRTPIQQLKDPPKNFASSVLANSNAKRKKSAEPYTQRHLFYRASTFTPGNGILKH
;
A
#
# COMPACT_ATOMS: atom_id res chain seq x y z
N MET A 1 -21.27 5.07 -23.55
CA MET A 1 -21.36 3.70 -22.99
C MET A 1 -21.70 3.78 -21.51
N ALA A 2 -20.73 3.86 -20.57
CA ALA A 2 -21.01 3.88 -19.12
C ALA A 2 -22.11 4.89 -18.70
N GLU A 3 -21.97 6.17 -19.09
CA GLU A 3 -22.94 7.23 -18.78
C GLU A 3 -24.34 7.04 -19.42
N LYS A 4 -24.48 6.16 -20.41
CA LYS A 4 -25.77 5.76 -21.04
C LYS A 4 -26.35 4.50 -20.41
N PHE A 5 -25.52 3.52 -20.05
CA PHE A 5 -25.98 2.25 -19.50
C PHE A 5 -26.28 2.33 -18.00
N LEU A 6 -25.54 3.18 -17.27
CA LEU A 6 -25.68 3.38 -15.82
C LEU A 6 -26.51 4.62 -15.47
N SER A 7 -27.25 5.20 -16.42
CA SER A 7 -28.12 6.36 -16.16
C SER A 7 -29.41 5.95 -15.44
N PRO A 8 -29.93 6.76 -14.49
CA PRO A 8 -31.22 6.52 -13.89
C PRO A 8 -32.33 6.37 -14.94
N GLY A 9 -33.11 5.29 -14.84
CA GLY A 9 -34.20 4.98 -15.78
C GLY A 9 -33.88 3.89 -16.82
N ILE A 10 -32.64 3.40 -16.91
CA ILE A 10 -32.36 2.16 -17.66
C ILE A 10 -32.84 0.96 -16.82
N GLN A 11 -33.89 0.32 -17.31
CA GLN A 11 -34.37 -0.97 -16.81
C GLN A 11 -33.63 -2.09 -17.54
N LEU A 12 -33.19 -3.12 -16.80
CA LEU A 12 -32.60 -4.33 -17.38
C LEU A 12 -33.69 -5.20 -18.04
N PRO A 13 -33.36 -6.02 -19.05
CA PRO A 13 -34.27 -7.03 -19.60
C PRO A 13 -34.70 -8.03 -18.51
N THR A 14 -35.89 -8.61 -18.67
CA THR A 14 -36.48 -9.57 -17.74
C THR A 14 -35.54 -10.77 -17.53
N LYS A 15 -35.17 -11.02 -16.27
CA LYS A 15 -34.30 -12.16 -15.90
C LYS A 15 -35.00 -13.50 -16.22
N PRO A 16 -34.33 -14.46 -16.87
CA PRO A 16 -34.84 -15.82 -17.04
C PRO A 16 -35.21 -16.47 -15.71
N LYS A 17 -36.29 -17.27 -15.68
CA LYS A 17 -36.66 -18.05 -14.50
C LYS A 17 -35.62 -19.17 -14.27
N PRO A 18 -35.48 -19.69 -13.03
CA PRO A 18 -34.56 -20.79 -12.74
C PRO A 18 -34.69 -21.98 -13.71
N SER A 19 -35.92 -22.37 -14.08
CA SER A 19 -36.23 -23.45 -15.01
C SER A 19 -35.92 -23.18 -16.49
N GLU A 20 -35.60 -21.93 -16.86
CA GLU A 20 -35.34 -21.52 -18.24
C GLU A 20 -33.84 -21.54 -18.58
N TRP A 21 -32.96 -21.60 -17.57
CA TRP A 21 -31.51 -21.78 -17.77
C TRP A 21 -31.19 -23.16 -18.38
N LEU A 22 -30.49 -23.14 -19.52
CA LEU A 22 -30.07 -24.35 -20.23
C LEU A 22 -28.66 -24.80 -19.80
N PHE A 23 -28.54 -26.07 -19.38
CA PHE A 23 -27.25 -26.70 -19.08
C PHE A 23 -26.51 -27.08 -20.37
N LYS A 24 -25.94 -26.08 -21.05
CA LYS A 24 -25.24 -26.26 -22.33
C LYS A 24 -23.91 -25.48 -22.36
N SER A 25 -22.85 -26.13 -22.84
CA SER A 25 -21.48 -25.61 -22.81
C SER A 25 -21.29 -24.34 -23.66
N GLY A 26 -20.59 -23.35 -23.11
CA GLY A 26 -20.40 -22.05 -23.78
C GLY A 26 -21.52 -21.06 -23.45
N TRP A 27 -21.66 -20.01 -24.26
CA TRP A 27 -22.62 -18.93 -24.02
C TRP A 27 -23.98 -19.19 -24.67
N VAL A 28 -25.05 -19.03 -23.88
CA VAL A 28 -26.45 -18.95 -24.35
C VAL A 28 -26.99 -17.56 -24.05
N ARG A 29 -27.61 -16.92 -25.05
CA ARG A 29 -28.32 -15.63 -24.98
C ARG A 29 -29.81 -15.86 -24.74
N TYR A 30 -30.40 -15.03 -23.88
CA TYR A 30 -31.79 -15.00 -23.50
C TYR A 30 -32.31 -13.56 -23.66
N ALA A 31 -33.13 -13.31 -24.68
CA ALA A 31 -33.70 -11.98 -24.96
C ALA A 31 -35.22 -12.04 -24.96
N GLU A 32 -35.88 -10.92 -24.68
CA GLU A 32 -37.33 -10.88 -24.53
C GLU A 32 -38.03 -11.24 -25.85
N GLY A 33 -38.94 -12.22 -25.78
CA GLY A 33 -39.67 -12.74 -26.95
C GLY A 33 -38.86 -13.67 -27.88
N GLU A 34 -37.55 -13.85 -27.66
CA GLU A 34 -36.72 -14.78 -28.42
C GLU A 34 -36.52 -16.12 -27.69
N ALA A 35 -36.35 -17.21 -28.45
CA ALA A 35 -35.94 -18.50 -27.89
C ALA A 35 -34.44 -18.48 -27.51
N PRO A 36 -34.01 -19.18 -26.43
CA PRO A 36 -32.61 -19.23 -26.02
C PRO A 36 -31.67 -19.67 -27.15
N LYS A 37 -30.60 -18.90 -27.37
CA LYS A 37 -29.74 -19.04 -28.57
C LYS A 37 -28.26 -19.07 -28.21
N GLU A 38 -27.55 -20.07 -28.72
CA GLU A 38 -26.08 -20.14 -28.59
C GLU A 38 -25.39 -19.00 -29.33
N VAL A 39 -24.37 -18.43 -28.69
CA VAL A 39 -23.51 -17.37 -29.23
C VAL A 39 -22.04 -17.67 -28.93
N PRO A 40 -21.08 -17.18 -29.73
CA PRO A 40 -19.66 -17.37 -29.42
C PRO A 40 -19.19 -16.53 -28.21
N HIS A 41 -19.86 -15.40 -27.95
CA HIS A 41 -19.61 -14.45 -26.87
C HIS A 41 -20.85 -13.54 -26.73
N PRO A 42 -21.00 -12.76 -25.64
CA PRO A 42 -22.06 -11.75 -25.53
C PRO A 42 -21.97 -10.73 -26.67
N LEU A 43 -23.11 -10.37 -27.24
CA LEU A 43 -23.17 -9.61 -28.49
C LEU A 43 -23.03 -8.10 -28.26
N GLU A 44 -23.78 -7.56 -27.31
CA GLU A 44 -23.79 -6.12 -27.00
C GLU A 44 -22.49 -5.65 -26.30
N ASP A 45 -22.18 -4.36 -26.36
CA ASP A 45 -20.88 -3.82 -25.89
C ASP A 45 -20.89 -3.40 -24.40
N GLU A 46 -22.05 -3.09 -23.82
CA GLU A 46 -22.25 -2.86 -22.39
C GLU A 46 -22.70 -4.14 -21.66
N LEU A 47 -21.89 -4.61 -20.69
CA LEU A 47 -22.07 -5.88 -19.99
C LEU A 47 -21.85 -5.73 -18.47
N VAL A 48 -22.74 -6.29 -17.65
CA VAL A 48 -22.46 -6.62 -16.23
C VAL A 48 -22.36 -8.12 -16.09
N PHE A 49 -21.32 -8.65 -15.43
CA PHE A 49 -21.10 -10.08 -15.30
C PHE A 49 -20.48 -10.49 -13.95
N ASP A 50 -20.63 -11.76 -13.60
CA ASP A 50 -20.04 -12.43 -12.44
C ASP A 50 -19.58 -13.85 -12.82
N VAL A 51 -18.55 -14.40 -12.16
CA VAL A 51 -17.95 -15.71 -12.48
C VAL A 51 -17.68 -16.52 -11.22
N GLU A 52 -18.42 -17.62 -11.04
CA GLU A 52 -18.19 -18.56 -9.94
C GLU A 52 -17.34 -19.78 -10.34
N VAL A 53 -16.61 -20.30 -9.35
CA VAL A 53 -15.60 -21.35 -9.52
C VAL A 53 -15.61 -22.36 -8.37
N ILE A 54 -15.40 -23.64 -8.66
CA ILE A 54 -15.22 -24.68 -7.62
C ILE A 54 -13.82 -24.54 -7.02
N TYR A 55 -13.64 -23.56 -6.14
CA TYR A 55 -12.33 -23.03 -5.72
C TYR A 55 -11.43 -24.04 -4.99
N LYS A 56 -11.99 -25.14 -4.45
CA LYS A 56 -11.22 -26.26 -3.87
C LYS A 56 -10.64 -27.22 -4.91
N ARG A 57 -11.18 -27.22 -6.14
CA ARG A 57 -10.76 -28.08 -7.25
C ARG A 57 -9.96 -27.33 -8.30
N SER A 58 -10.45 -26.15 -8.71
CA SER A 58 -9.93 -25.46 -9.89
C SER A 58 -10.10 -23.93 -9.80
N PRO A 59 -9.12 -23.15 -10.27
CA PRO A 59 -9.27 -21.70 -10.41
C PRO A 59 -10.07 -21.27 -11.65
N TYR A 60 -10.32 -22.18 -12.61
CA TYR A 60 -11.01 -21.88 -13.88
C TYR A 60 -12.52 -21.64 -13.70
N ALA A 61 -13.16 -20.99 -14.69
CA ALA A 61 -14.58 -20.69 -14.64
C ALA A 61 -15.44 -21.96 -14.61
N THR A 62 -16.44 -21.99 -13.74
CA THR A 62 -17.41 -23.09 -13.62
C THR A 62 -18.76 -22.67 -14.20
N LEU A 63 -19.31 -21.54 -13.73
CA LEU A 63 -20.50 -20.88 -14.26
C LEU A 63 -20.25 -19.37 -14.36
N SER A 64 -20.95 -18.70 -15.26
CA SER A 64 -21.02 -17.24 -15.30
C SER A 64 -22.39 -16.78 -15.78
N THR A 65 -22.85 -15.64 -15.26
CA THR A 65 -24.02 -14.94 -15.77
C THR A 65 -23.61 -13.54 -16.20
N CYS A 66 -24.31 -13.00 -17.19
CA CYS A 66 -24.07 -11.67 -17.72
C CYS A 66 -25.38 -11.04 -18.20
N VAL A 67 -25.48 -9.71 -18.14
CA VAL A 67 -26.63 -8.93 -18.63
C VAL A 67 -26.17 -7.69 -19.39
N SER A 68 -26.85 -7.38 -20.50
CA SER A 68 -26.70 -6.15 -21.28
C SER A 68 -27.96 -5.29 -21.20
N SER A 69 -28.09 -4.25 -22.03
CA SER A 69 -29.37 -3.53 -22.16
C SER A 69 -30.45 -4.34 -22.89
N GLU A 70 -30.09 -5.38 -23.64
CA GLU A 70 -31.01 -6.09 -24.56
C GLU A 70 -31.24 -7.56 -24.18
N ALA A 71 -30.30 -8.21 -23.47
CA ALA A 71 -30.36 -9.65 -23.18
C ALA A 71 -29.65 -10.06 -21.89
N TRP A 72 -30.11 -11.17 -21.31
CA TRP A 72 -29.36 -11.98 -20.35
C TRP A 72 -28.53 -13.04 -21.06
N TYR A 73 -27.49 -13.50 -20.40
CA TYR A 73 -26.58 -14.52 -20.88
C TYR A 73 -26.18 -15.46 -19.74
N GLY A 74 -26.09 -16.75 -20.06
CA GLY A 74 -25.50 -17.76 -19.19
C GLY A 74 -24.33 -18.46 -19.89
N TRP A 75 -23.24 -18.68 -19.17
CA TRP A 75 -22.10 -19.48 -19.62
C TRP A 75 -21.94 -20.70 -18.73
N VAL A 76 -21.90 -21.89 -19.33
CA VAL A 76 -21.60 -23.15 -18.63
C VAL A 76 -20.24 -23.66 -19.08
N SER A 77 -19.38 -24.00 -18.12
CA SER A 77 -18.06 -24.56 -18.42
C SER A 77 -18.18 -25.87 -19.20
N PRO A 78 -17.41 -26.06 -20.31
CA PRO A 78 -17.29 -27.34 -20.98
C PRO A 78 -16.88 -28.48 -20.03
N TYR A 79 -16.19 -28.16 -18.92
CA TYR A 79 -15.89 -29.15 -17.88
C TYR A 79 -17.15 -29.81 -17.29
N LEU A 80 -18.15 -29.02 -16.86
CA LEU A 80 -19.33 -29.56 -16.16
C LEU A 80 -20.15 -30.49 -17.05
N THR A 81 -20.32 -30.12 -18.32
CA THR A 81 -21.09 -30.89 -19.31
C THR A 81 -20.38 -32.20 -19.66
N ASN A 82 -19.08 -32.16 -19.98
CA ASN A 82 -18.30 -33.38 -20.23
C ASN A 82 -18.16 -34.27 -18.99
N TYR A 83 -18.13 -33.71 -17.77
CA TYR A 83 -18.11 -34.48 -16.52
C TYR A 83 -19.45 -35.16 -16.22
N ALA A 84 -20.58 -34.51 -16.54
CA ALA A 84 -21.92 -35.10 -16.43
C ALA A 84 -22.08 -36.33 -17.35
N GLU A 85 -21.57 -36.24 -18.59
CA GLU A 85 -21.54 -37.38 -19.53
C GLU A 85 -20.51 -38.45 -19.13
N ASN A 86 -19.34 -38.03 -18.62
CA ASN A 86 -18.22 -38.89 -18.30
C ASN A 86 -17.44 -38.40 -17.06
N LYS A 87 -17.71 -39.01 -15.90
CA LYS A 87 -17.05 -38.71 -14.61
C LYS A 87 -15.53 -38.95 -14.54
N LYS A 88 -14.89 -39.34 -15.65
CA LYS A 88 -13.42 -39.42 -15.79
C LYS A 88 -12.83 -38.21 -16.55
N TYR A 89 -13.65 -37.24 -16.96
CA TYR A 89 -13.19 -36.00 -17.58
C TYR A 89 -12.55 -35.08 -16.53
N ASP A 90 -11.32 -34.64 -16.80
CA ASP A 90 -10.48 -33.86 -15.85
C ASP A 90 -9.77 -32.67 -16.54
N ASP A 91 -10.22 -32.26 -17.73
CA ASP A 91 -9.69 -31.07 -18.40
C ASP A 91 -10.47 -29.83 -17.98
N TRP A 92 -9.92 -29.11 -16.99
CA TRP A 92 -10.53 -27.90 -16.43
C TRP A 92 -10.20 -26.60 -17.18
N GLU A 93 -9.31 -26.62 -18.18
CA GLU A 93 -8.62 -25.42 -18.68
C GLU A 93 -9.45 -24.56 -19.66
N HIS A 94 -10.67 -24.18 -19.26
CA HIS A 94 -11.61 -23.42 -20.09
C HIS A 94 -11.67 -21.95 -19.65
N LEU A 95 -11.50 -21.05 -20.61
CA LEU A 95 -11.58 -19.59 -20.43
C LEU A 95 -12.73 -19.03 -21.25
N MET A 96 -13.30 -17.94 -20.78
CA MET A 96 -14.57 -17.40 -21.28
C MET A 96 -14.35 -16.27 -22.30
N PRO A 97 -14.81 -16.40 -23.56
CA PRO A 97 -14.67 -15.35 -24.58
C PRO A 97 -15.64 -14.18 -24.33
N LEU A 98 -15.15 -12.95 -24.51
CA LEU A 98 -15.93 -11.70 -24.47
C LEU A 98 -15.65 -10.78 -25.68
N ASP A 99 -14.76 -11.17 -26.61
CA ASP A 99 -14.38 -10.45 -27.84
C ASP A 99 -13.70 -9.07 -27.63
N CYS A 100 -13.15 -8.86 -26.44
CA CYS A 100 -12.49 -7.62 -26.03
C CYS A 100 -11.19 -7.31 -26.80
N LEU A 101 -10.62 -8.27 -27.53
CA LEU A 101 -9.50 -8.00 -28.45
C LEU A 101 -9.96 -7.28 -29.72
N ASN A 102 -11.14 -7.62 -30.24
CA ASN A 102 -11.65 -7.06 -31.49
C ASN A 102 -12.49 -5.80 -31.25
N ASN A 103 -13.38 -5.81 -30.26
CA ASN A 103 -14.34 -4.73 -30.03
C ASN A 103 -14.16 -4.02 -28.66
N PRO A 104 -14.37 -2.69 -28.56
CA PRO A 104 -14.24 -1.95 -27.30
C PRO A 104 -15.51 -2.10 -26.45
N LYS A 105 -15.48 -3.01 -25.49
CA LYS A 105 -16.60 -3.28 -24.57
C LYS A 105 -16.42 -2.63 -23.19
N LEU A 106 -17.53 -2.27 -22.55
CA LEU A 106 -17.60 -1.93 -21.13
C LEU A 106 -18.03 -3.18 -20.37
N ILE A 107 -17.19 -3.64 -19.46
CA ILE A 107 -17.44 -4.82 -18.64
C ILE A 107 -17.45 -4.39 -17.18
N ILE A 108 -18.54 -4.66 -16.49
CA ILE A 108 -18.76 -4.29 -15.09
C ILE A 108 -18.81 -5.57 -14.25
N GLY A 109 -18.06 -5.60 -13.16
CA GLY A 109 -18.11 -6.67 -12.16
C GLY A 109 -17.85 -6.10 -10.77
N TYR A 110 -18.38 -6.72 -9.71
CA TYR A 110 -18.21 -6.16 -8.37
C TYR A 110 -16.76 -6.28 -7.90
N ASN A 111 -16.09 -7.40 -8.20
CA ASN A 111 -14.66 -7.60 -7.94
C ASN A 111 -13.93 -7.90 -9.26
N VAL A 112 -14.16 -7.04 -10.26
CA VAL A 112 -13.91 -7.34 -11.69
C VAL A 112 -12.53 -7.92 -12.00
N SER A 113 -11.49 -7.63 -11.21
CA SER A 113 -10.14 -8.19 -11.38
C SER A 113 -10.05 -9.72 -11.14
N TYR A 114 -10.93 -10.28 -10.32
CA TYR A 114 -11.08 -11.72 -10.09
C TYR A 114 -11.82 -12.38 -11.26
N ASP A 115 -12.89 -11.75 -11.73
CA ASP A 115 -13.79 -12.26 -12.76
C ASP A 115 -13.09 -12.23 -14.13
N ARG A 116 -12.45 -11.08 -14.42
CA ARG A 116 -11.54 -10.85 -15.56
C ARG A 116 -10.45 -11.93 -15.68
N ALA A 117 -9.96 -12.47 -14.56
CA ALA A 117 -8.93 -13.50 -14.59
C ALA A 117 -9.37 -14.79 -15.31
N ARG A 118 -10.67 -14.96 -15.64
CA ARG A 118 -11.19 -16.10 -16.41
C ARG A 118 -11.59 -15.73 -17.85
N VAL A 119 -11.41 -14.46 -18.24
CA VAL A 119 -11.73 -13.96 -19.58
C VAL A 119 -10.60 -14.29 -20.56
N LEU A 120 -10.94 -15.02 -21.63
CA LEU A 120 -10.00 -15.51 -22.64
C LEU A 120 -9.22 -14.38 -23.34
N ASP A 121 -9.92 -13.28 -23.68
CA ASP A 121 -9.37 -12.14 -24.41
C ASP A 121 -8.20 -11.42 -23.71
N GLU A 122 -8.13 -11.50 -22.39
CA GLU A 122 -7.10 -10.81 -21.60
C GLU A 122 -5.74 -11.50 -21.65
N TYR A 123 -5.73 -12.79 -22.00
CA TYR A 123 -4.56 -13.64 -22.19
C TYR A 123 -3.97 -13.48 -23.61
N ASN A 124 -3.66 -12.23 -23.98
CA ASN A 124 -2.97 -11.85 -25.20
C ASN A 124 -1.82 -10.88 -24.88
N ILE A 125 -0.79 -10.82 -25.72
CA ILE A 125 0.29 -9.84 -25.59
C ILE A 125 -0.22 -8.40 -25.80
N LYS A 126 -1.03 -8.18 -26.84
CA LYS A 126 -1.63 -6.88 -27.13
C LYS A 126 -2.64 -6.52 -26.05
N GLN A 127 -2.71 -5.24 -25.69
CA GLN A 127 -3.73 -4.77 -24.75
C GLN A 127 -5.11 -4.91 -25.39
N SER A 128 -6.07 -5.45 -24.62
CA SER A 128 -7.47 -5.49 -25.03
C SER A 128 -8.09 -4.09 -25.08
N LYS A 129 -9.24 -4.00 -25.75
CA LYS A 129 -10.03 -2.78 -25.90
C LYS A 129 -11.07 -2.63 -24.79
N GLY A 130 -11.26 -3.66 -23.97
CA GLY A 130 -12.19 -3.69 -22.85
C GLY A 130 -11.89 -2.60 -21.80
N PHE A 131 -12.95 -2.10 -21.17
CA PHE A 131 -12.91 -1.31 -19.95
C PHE A 131 -13.53 -2.15 -18.84
N PHE A 132 -12.69 -2.70 -17.95
CA PHE A 132 -13.16 -3.41 -16.76
C PHE A 132 -13.41 -2.41 -15.63
N LEU A 133 -14.69 -2.15 -15.33
CA LEU A 133 -15.14 -1.25 -14.29
C LEU A 133 -15.44 -2.03 -13.01
N ASP A 134 -14.71 -1.68 -11.95
CA ASP A 134 -14.71 -2.35 -10.66
C ASP A 134 -15.70 -1.67 -9.70
N GLY A 135 -16.84 -2.33 -9.43
CA GLY A 135 -17.89 -1.80 -8.55
C GLY A 135 -17.44 -1.61 -7.10
N MET A 136 -16.58 -2.50 -6.59
CA MET A 136 -15.96 -2.37 -5.28
C MET A 136 -15.00 -1.17 -5.21
N ALA A 137 -14.21 -0.92 -6.26
CA ALA A 137 -13.32 0.25 -6.33
C ALA A 137 -14.10 1.57 -6.29
N LEU A 138 -15.24 1.67 -6.99
CA LEU A 138 -16.12 2.84 -6.91
C LEU A 138 -16.66 3.03 -5.48
N HIS A 139 -17.16 1.95 -4.84
CA HIS A 139 -17.62 1.99 -3.45
C HIS A 139 -16.54 2.49 -2.50
N VAL A 140 -15.33 1.94 -2.59
CA VAL A 140 -14.24 2.27 -1.65
C VAL A 140 -13.79 3.73 -1.79
N ALA A 141 -13.83 4.30 -2.99
CA ALA A 141 -13.52 5.71 -3.22
C ALA A 141 -14.56 6.68 -2.62
N ILE A 142 -15.84 6.30 -2.56
CA ILE A 142 -16.96 7.18 -2.18
C ILE A 142 -17.41 6.96 -0.73
N SER A 143 -17.51 5.70 -0.30
CA SER A 143 -18.14 5.26 0.96
C SER A 143 -17.31 4.18 1.69
N GLY A 144 -16.04 4.00 1.32
CA GLY A 144 -15.13 3.10 2.03
C GLY A 144 -14.74 3.63 3.41
N ILE A 145 -14.68 2.74 4.41
CA ILE A 145 -14.28 3.07 5.79
C ILE A 145 -12.81 2.72 6.07
N CYS A 146 -12.13 3.56 6.86
CA CYS A 146 -10.71 3.35 7.19
C CYS A 146 -10.49 2.20 8.19
N SER A 147 -9.24 1.74 8.33
CA SER A 147 -8.90 0.64 9.24
C SER A 147 -9.22 0.93 10.72
N GLN A 148 -9.15 2.19 11.14
CA GLN A 148 -9.49 2.61 12.52
C GLN A 148 -11.00 2.63 12.78
N GLN A 149 -11.82 2.81 11.74
CA GLN A 149 -13.29 2.84 11.82
C GLN A 149 -13.91 1.43 11.83
N ARG A 150 -13.23 0.42 11.26
CA ARG A 150 -13.77 -0.94 11.12
C ARG A 150 -14.28 -1.58 12.43
N PRO A 151 -13.60 -1.48 13.58
CA PRO A 151 -14.09 -2.08 14.83
C PRO A 151 -15.39 -1.43 15.32
N THR A 152 -15.49 -0.10 15.27
CA THR A 152 -16.71 0.64 15.66
C THR A 152 -17.87 0.29 14.75
N TRP A 153 -17.64 0.22 13.43
CA TRP A 153 -18.66 -0.18 12.46
C TRP A 153 -19.13 -1.63 12.67
N GLN A 154 -18.23 -2.54 13.06
CA GLN A 154 -18.57 -3.92 13.40
C GLN A 154 -19.45 -4.02 14.67
N LYS A 155 -19.19 -3.18 15.70
CA LYS A 155 -20.08 -3.06 16.87
C LYS A 155 -21.46 -2.57 16.44
N HIS A 156 -21.53 -1.43 15.75
CA HIS A 156 -22.78 -0.83 15.27
C HIS A 156 -23.60 -1.79 14.39
N LYS A 157 -22.97 -2.49 13.43
CA LYS A 157 -23.69 -3.50 12.62
C LYS A 157 -24.23 -4.65 13.48
N LYS A 158 -23.49 -5.11 14.51
CA LYS A 158 -23.99 -6.16 15.41
C LYS A 158 -25.25 -5.67 16.14
N SER A 159 -25.20 -4.49 16.77
CA SER A 159 -26.36 -3.88 17.44
C SER A 159 -27.55 -3.74 16.49
N LYS A 160 -27.35 -3.18 15.29
CA LYS A 160 -28.42 -3.01 14.29
C LYS A 160 -29.02 -4.36 13.87
N SER A 161 -28.18 -5.37 13.69
CA SER A 161 -28.64 -6.71 13.31
C SER A 161 -29.51 -7.36 14.39
N GLN A 162 -29.20 -7.11 15.67
CA GLN A 162 -30.00 -7.58 16.82
C GLN A 162 -31.36 -6.87 16.91
N LEU A 163 -31.44 -5.58 16.55
CA LEU A 163 -32.74 -4.89 16.44
C LEU A 163 -33.56 -5.34 15.23
N ASP A 164 -32.91 -5.66 14.11
CA ASP A 164 -33.61 -6.02 12.86
C ASP A 164 -34.05 -7.50 12.83
N SER A 165 -33.38 -8.41 13.55
CA SER A 165 -33.86 -9.80 13.71
C SER A 165 -35.21 -9.84 14.43
N THR A 166 -35.34 -9.12 15.54
CA THR A 166 -36.50 -9.17 16.44
C THR A 166 -37.68 -8.30 15.99
N LYS A 167 -37.72 -7.95 14.70
CA LYS A 167 -38.87 -7.34 13.98
C LYS A 167 -39.59 -8.32 13.05
N ASN A 168 -38.93 -9.42 12.67
CA ASN A 168 -39.46 -10.37 11.69
C ASN A 168 -40.20 -11.56 12.33
N GLU A 169 -40.07 -11.74 13.64
CA GLU A 169 -40.86 -12.70 14.41
C GLU A 169 -42.21 -12.08 14.80
N SER A 170 -43.29 -12.87 14.72
CA SER A 170 -44.64 -12.40 15.08
C SER A 170 -44.72 -12.02 16.57
N PRO A 171 -45.61 -11.07 16.96
CA PRO A 171 -45.62 -10.47 18.30
C PRO A 171 -46.21 -11.40 19.38
N VAL A 172 -45.50 -12.49 19.68
CA VAL A 172 -45.66 -13.23 20.94
C VAL A 172 -44.81 -12.53 21.99
N ILE A 173 -45.43 -11.60 22.72
CA ILE A 173 -44.77 -10.84 23.79
C ILE A 173 -44.74 -11.73 25.05
N ASP A 174 -43.61 -12.40 25.30
CA ASP A 174 -43.46 -13.35 26.41
C ASP A 174 -42.30 -13.01 27.37
N SER A 175 -41.98 -11.70 27.49
CA SER A 175 -41.41 -11.09 28.72
C SER A 175 -41.34 -9.56 28.63
N ASP A 176 -41.44 -8.86 29.76
CA ASP A 176 -41.13 -7.42 29.86
C ASP A 176 -39.64 -7.12 29.62
N THR A 177 -38.76 -8.08 29.92
CA THR A 177 -37.30 -7.97 29.76
C THR A 177 -36.92 -7.68 28.31
N ASP A 178 -37.51 -8.43 27.38
CA ASP A 178 -37.26 -8.30 25.94
C ASP A 178 -37.67 -6.92 25.40
N TYR A 179 -38.71 -6.31 25.95
CA TYR A 179 -39.15 -4.96 25.58
C TYR A 179 -38.18 -3.88 26.12
N PHE A 180 -37.65 -4.07 27.32
CA PHE A 180 -36.66 -3.16 27.91
C PHE A 180 -35.35 -3.18 27.11
N ASP A 181 -34.84 -4.36 26.76
CA ASP A 181 -33.61 -4.52 25.97
C ASP A 181 -33.77 -4.00 24.53
N LYS A 182 -34.93 -4.20 23.88
CA LYS A 182 -35.26 -3.57 22.59
C LYS A 182 -35.16 -2.04 22.66
N LYS A 183 -35.72 -1.44 23.71
CA LYS A 183 -35.67 0.02 23.91
C LYS A 183 -34.27 0.52 24.25
N LEU A 184 -33.53 -0.21 25.07
CA LEU A 184 -32.15 0.11 25.44
C LEU A 184 -31.24 0.06 24.20
N SER A 185 -31.29 -1.02 23.41
CA SER A 185 -30.49 -1.17 22.20
C SER A 185 -30.83 -0.13 21.11
N ALA A 186 -32.11 0.26 20.97
CA ALA A 186 -32.51 1.35 20.09
C ALA A 186 -31.94 2.71 20.53
N VAL A 187 -31.92 2.99 21.84
CA VAL A 187 -31.30 4.19 22.41
C VAL A 187 -29.77 4.14 22.28
N GLU A 188 -29.13 2.98 22.46
CA GLU A 188 -27.69 2.82 22.23
C GLU A 188 -27.29 3.15 20.79
N ILE A 189 -28.03 2.64 19.80
CA ILE A 189 -27.73 2.95 18.38
C ILE A 189 -28.02 4.42 18.06
N ALA A 190 -29.10 5.00 18.60
CA ALA A 190 -29.34 6.44 18.45
C ALA A 190 -28.18 7.27 19.01
N ASN A 191 -27.65 6.90 20.17
CA ASN A 191 -26.49 7.54 20.78
C ASN A 191 -25.19 7.30 19.98
N GLU A 192 -24.94 6.08 19.47
CA GLU A 192 -23.79 5.80 18.59
C GLU A 192 -23.85 6.65 17.30
N LEU A 193 -25.03 6.87 16.74
CA LEU A 193 -25.23 7.69 15.54
C LEU A 193 -25.17 9.20 15.79
N LEU A 194 -25.43 9.66 17.02
CA LEU A 194 -25.19 11.04 17.44
C LEU A 194 -23.69 11.30 17.71
N ASP A 195 -22.99 10.33 18.30
CA ASP A 195 -21.54 10.37 18.54
C ASP A 195 -20.70 10.26 17.26
N ASP A 196 -21.08 9.36 16.35
CA ASP A 196 -20.31 8.99 15.16
C ASP A 196 -21.22 8.84 13.90
N PRO A 197 -21.79 9.95 13.35
CA PRO A 197 -22.75 9.90 12.24
C PRO A 197 -22.25 9.19 10.97
N TRP A 198 -20.93 9.15 10.75
CA TRP A 198 -20.28 8.44 9.64
C TRP A 198 -20.60 6.93 9.59
N LEU A 199 -21.08 6.34 10.68
CA LEU A 199 -21.53 4.94 10.72
C LEU A 199 -22.64 4.63 9.69
N ASN A 200 -23.44 5.64 9.32
CA ASN A 200 -24.45 5.57 8.25
C ASN A 200 -23.97 6.21 6.92
N LYS A 201 -22.66 6.42 6.74
CA LYS A 201 -22.04 7.04 5.56
C LYS A 201 -20.96 6.19 4.90
N GLY A 202 -20.72 4.98 5.40
CA GLY A 202 -19.83 4.01 4.76
C GLY A 202 -19.99 2.58 5.26
N SER A 203 -19.42 1.64 4.52
CA SER A 203 -19.44 0.21 4.85
C SER A 203 -18.20 -0.55 4.33
N PRO A 204 -17.95 -1.80 4.77
CA PRO A 204 -16.87 -2.64 4.27
C PRO A 204 -17.17 -3.23 2.88
N ASN A 205 -16.10 -3.40 2.11
CA ASN A 205 -15.99 -3.68 0.67
C ASN A 205 -16.62 -4.99 0.12
N SER A 206 -17.61 -5.61 0.76
CA SER A 206 -18.23 -6.86 0.25
C SER A 206 -19.61 -6.58 -0.35
N LEU A 207 -19.94 -7.22 -1.49
CA LEU A 207 -21.17 -6.97 -2.25
C LEU A 207 -22.41 -6.94 -1.34
N ALA A 208 -22.63 -7.95 -0.50
CA ALA A 208 -23.76 -8.00 0.44
C ALA A 208 -23.81 -6.84 1.46
N ASN A 209 -22.68 -6.27 1.90
CA ASN A 209 -22.68 -5.08 2.77
C ASN A 209 -22.93 -3.78 1.97
N VAL A 210 -22.59 -3.75 0.68
CA VAL A 210 -22.68 -2.56 -0.19
C VAL A 210 -24.03 -2.50 -0.89
N ALA A 211 -24.61 -3.63 -1.26
CA ALA A 211 -25.97 -3.78 -1.76
C ALA A 211 -27.01 -3.46 -0.66
N ASP A 212 -26.78 -3.91 0.59
CA ASP A 212 -27.56 -3.50 1.76
C ASP A 212 -27.40 -1.98 2.01
N PHE A 213 -26.17 -1.46 2.07
CA PHE A 213 -25.91 -0.05 2.38
C PHE A 213 -26.39 0.96 1.30
N HIS A 214 -26.18 0.69 0.00
CA HIS A 214 -26.59 1.59 -1.07
C HIS A 214 -28.00 1.33 -1.61
N CYS A 215 -28.47 0.08 -1.62
CA CYS A 215 -29.71 -0.30 -2.32
C CYS A 215 -30.75 -0.97 -1.39
N ASN A 216 -30.45 -1.20 -0.11
CA ASN A 216 -31.24 -2.03 0.81
C ASN A 216 -31.48 -3.48 0.32
N ILE A 217 -30.63 -3.98 -0.59
CA ILE A 217 -30.72 -5.34 -1.14
C ILE A 217 -29.98 -6.30 -0.18
N LYS A 218 -30.74 -7.17 0.48
CA LYS A 218 -30.20 -8.24 1.33
C LYS A 218 -29.90 -9.47 0.48
N LEU A 219 -28.62 -9.74 0.26
CA LEU A 219 -28.14 -10.94 -0.44
C LEU A 219 -27.92 -12.08 0.56
N ASP A 220 -28.59 -13.22 0.32
CA ASP A 220 -28.25 -14.48 0.97
C ASP A 220 -26.97 -15.09 0.36
N LYS A 221 -26.32 -15.97 1.11
CA LYS A 221 -25.04 -16.61 0.77
C LYS A 221 -25.06 -18.13 0.87
N THR A 222 -26.16 -18.71 1.34
CA THR A 222 -26.35 -20.17 1.48
C THR A 222 -26.06 -20.91 0.17
N ASP A 223 -26.66 -20.47 -0.93
CA ASP A 223 -26.45 -20.99 -2.29
C ASP A 223 -24.95 -21.04 -2.69
N ARG A 224 -24.13 -20.12 -2.18
CA ARG A 224 -22.73 -19.98 -2.58
C ARG A 224 -21.84 -21.11 -2.05
N ASP A 225 -22.20 -21.72 -0.93
CA ASP A 225 -21.39 -22.77 -0.30
C ASP A 225 -21.31 -24.06 -1.15
N PHE A 226 -22.22 -24.25 -2.12
CA PHE A 226 -22.12 -25.32 -3.13
C PHE A 226 -20.85 -25.21 -4.00
N PHE A 227 -20.37 -24.01 -4.33
CA PHE A 227 -19.08 -23.83 -5.02
C PHE A 227 -17.87 -24.15 -4.11
N GLY A 228 -18.11 -24.33 -2.81
CA GLY A 228 -17.18 -24.90 -1.85
C GLY A 228 -17.15 -26.42 -1.79
N THR A 229 -17.81 -27.15 -2.70
CA THR A 229 -17.74 -28.62 -2.75
C THR A 229 -16.37 -29.15 -3.23
N GLU A 230 -16.18 -30.46 -3.09
CA GLU A 230 -15.16 -31.24 -3.78
C GLU A 230 -15.72 -32.17 -4.87
N ASP A 231 -17.03 -32.38 -5.00
CA ASP A 231 -17.64 -33.11 -6.12
C ASP A 231 -18.39 -32.14 -7.07
N PRO A 232 -17.93 -31.94 -8.32
CA PRO A 232 -18.65 -31.13 -9.31
C PRO A 232 -20.09 -31.57 -9.56
N GLN A 233 -20.45 -32.81 -9.22
CA GLN A 233 -21.83 -33.30 -9.29
C GLN A 233 -22.80 -32.45 -8.46
N ASP A 234 -22.38 -31.88 -7.31
CA ASP A 234 -23.28 -31.05 -6.49
C ASP A 234 -23.71 -29.76 -7.21
N VAL A 235 -22.78 -29.15 -7.96
CA VAL A 235 -23.04 -27.96 -8.78
C VAL A 235 -23.91 -28.31 -9.99
N ILE A 236 -23.72 -29.49 -10.59
CA ILE A 236 -24.55 -29.98 -11.70
C ILE A 236 -25.98 -30.26 -11.22
N ASN A 237 -26.14 -30.91 -10.06
CA ASN A 237 -27.45 -31.24 -9.49
C ASN A 237 -28.27 -30.00 -9.11
N ASN A 238 -27.61 -28.89 -8.73
CA ASN A 238 -28.25 -27.64 -8.31
C ASN A 238 -28.17 -26.53 -9.38
N PHE A 239 -27.76 -26.86 -10.62
CA PHE A 239 -27.40 -25.91 -11.68
C PHE A 239 -28.39 -24.74 -11.84
N ASN A 240 -29.69 -25.03 -11.95
CA ASN A 240 -30.72 -24.02 -12.17
C ASN A 240 -30.85 -23.00 -11.03
N ASN A 241 -30.62 -23.41 -9.78
CA ASN A 241 -30.63 -22.54 -8.61
C ASN A 241 -29.34 -21.71 -8.53
N LEU A 242 -28.20 -22.32 -8.85
CA LEU A 242 -26.89 -21.65 -8.84
C LEU A 242 -26.76 -20.62 -9.98
N MET A 243 -27.35 -20.87 -11.15
CA MET A 243 -27.47 -19.87 -12.21
C MET A 243 -28.34 -18.68 -11.78
N ASP A 244 -29.46 -18.92 -11.08
CA ASP A 244 -30.27 -17.84 -10.54
C ASP A 244 -29.54 -17.05 -9.44
N TYR A 245 -28.76 -17.73 -8.59
CA TYR A 245 -27.88 -17.08 -7.61
C TYR A 245 -26.88 -16.13 -8.30
N CYS A 246 -26.13 -16.61 -9.30
CA CYS A 246 -25.20 -15.77 -10.04
C CYS A 246 -25.93 -14.58 -10.72
N ALA A 247 -27.12 -14.81 -11.26
CA ALA A 247 -27.91 -13.74 -11.88
C ALA A 247 -28.42 -12.70 -10.85
N ARG A 248 -28.76 -13.10 -9.62
CA ARG A 248 -29.06 -12.19 -8.49
C ARG A 248 -27.85 -11.33 -8.11
N ASP A 249 -26.65 -11.92 -8.04
CA ASP A 249 -25.42 -11.16 -7.74
C ASP A 249 -25.04 -10.19 -8.87
N VAL A 250 -25.32 -10.52 -10.14
CA VAL A 250 -25.19 -9.61 -11.30
C VAL A 250 -26.19 -8.46 -11.24
N GLU A 251 -27.46 -8.73 -10.93
CA GLU A 251 -28.52 -7.71 -10.79
C GLU A 251 -28.21 -6.74 -9.64
N ALA A 252 -27.74 -7.26 -8.50
CA ALA A 252 -27.26 -6.43 -7.39
C ALA A 252 -26.00 -5.63 -7.76
N THR A 253 -25.08 -6.21 -8.53
CA THR A 253 -23.86 -5.54 -9.02
C THR A 253 -24.20 -4.38 -9.96
N TYR A 254 -25.14 -4.55 -10.89
CA TYR A 254 -25.66 -3.46 -11.73
C TYR A 254 -26.28 -2.36 -10.85
N SER A 255 -27.22 -2.73 -9.97
CA SER A 255 -27.96 -1.79 -9.13
C SER A 255 -27.05 -0.93 -8.24
N VAL A 256 -26.04 -1.56 -7.63
CA VAL A 256 -24.99 -0.89 -6.84
C VAL A 256 -24.13 0.01 -7.73
N THR A 257 -23.65 -0.49 -8.86
CA THR A 257 -22.72 0.25 -9.72
C THR A 257 -23.39 1.44 -10.40
N ALA A 258 -24.66 1.34 -10.81
CA ALA A 258 -25.41 2.45 -11.39
C ALA A 258 -25.55 3.62 -10.39
N LYS A 259 -25.93 3.30 -9.14
CA LYS A 259 -26.01 4.31 -8.06
C LYS A 259 -24.63 4.94 -7.78
N LEU A 260 -23.60 4.11 -7.60
CA LEU A 260 -22.24 4.57 -7.30
C LEU A 260 -21.59 5.37 -8.45
N PHE A 261 -21.86 5.04 -9.71
CA PHE A 261 -21.20 5.69 -10.84
C PHE A 261 -21.54 7.18 -10.96
N SER A 262 -22.81 7.54 -10.73
CA SER A 262 -23.23 8.95 -10.69
C SER A 262 -22.48 9.74 -9.59
N GLN A 263 -22.39 9.15 -8.40
CA GLN A 263 -21.67 9.71 -7.24
C GLN A 263 -20.15 9.77 -7.49
N PHE A 264 -19.58 8.76 -8.17
CA PHE A 264 -18.17 8.74 -8.56
C PHE A 264 -17.82 9.91 -9.47
N ARG A 265 -18.65 10.19 -10.48
CA ARG A 265 -18.40 11.31 -11.42
C ARG A 265 -18.58 12.68 -10.75
N GLN A 266 -19.26 12.77 -9.61
CA GLN A 266 -19.34 13.99 -8.79
C GLN A 266 -18.13 14.12 -7.83
N LYS A 267 -17.81 13.07 -7.07
CA LYS A 267 -16.68 13.05 -6.10
C LYS A 267 -15.31 13.00 -6.79
N VAL A 268 -15.20 12.42 -7.97
CA VAL A 268 -13.97 12.31 -8.78
C VAL A 268 -14.26 12.90 -10.17
N PRO A 269 -14.36 14.24 -10.29
CA PRO A 269 -14.88 14.88 -11.50
C PRO A 269 -13.94 14.78 -12.71
N HIS A 270 -12.63 14.92 -12.49
CA HIS A 270 -11.67 15.06 -13.58
C HIS A 270 -11.53 13.77 -14.41
N PRO A 271 -11.67 13.83 -15.76
CA PRO A 271 -11.81 12.65 -16.60
C PRO A 271 -10.58 11.75 -16.62
N VAL A 272 -9.37 12.28 -16.38
CA VAL A 272 -8.12 11.50 -16.28
C VAL A 272 -8.22 10.39 -15.22
N SER A 273 -8.84 10.66 -14.07
CA SER A 273 -8.96 9.66 -12.99
C SER A 273 -9.90 8.51 -13.36
N PHE A 274 -10.87 8.73 -14.24
CA PHE A 274 -11.72 7.66 -14.78
C PHE A 274 -11.04 6.94 -15.96
N ALA A 275 -10.36 7.69 -16.85
CA ALA A 275 -9.64 7.12 -17.98
C ALA A 275 -8.48 6.20 -17.57
N ALA A 276 -7.78 6.51 -16.47
CA ALA A 276 -6.72 5.68 -15.92
C ALA A 276 -7.20 4.29 -15.46
N LEU A 277 -8.45 4.16 -14.99
CA LEU A 277 -9.01 2.87 -14.53
C LEU A 277 -9.01 1.80 -15.63
N ARG A 278 -9.23 2.19 -16.90
CA ARG A 278 -9.12 1.28 -18.06
C ARG A 278 -7.77 0.57 -18.11
N HIS A 279 -6.69 1.26 -17.77
CA HIS A 279 -5.32 0.74 -17.84
C HIS A 279 -4.95 -0.04 -16.59
N LEU A 280 -5.34 0.43 -15.40
CA LEU A 280 -5.20 -0.31 -14.14
C LEU A 280 -6.01 -1.61 -14.13
N GLY A 281 -7.15 -1.65 -14.82
CA GLY A 281 -7.99 -2.85 -14.97
C GLY A 281 -7.49 -3.86 -16.01
N THR A 282 -6.56 -3.52 -16.91
CA THR A 282 -6.11 -4.38 -18.02
C THR A 282 -4.64 -4.84 -17.91
N LEU A 283 -4.05 -4.73 -16.71
CA LEU A 283 -2.70 -5.20 -16.39
C LEU A 283 -2.51 -6.70 -16.65
N MET A 284 -1.28 -7.11 -16.95
CA MET A 284 -0.86 -8.51 -17.06
C MET A 284 0.63 -8.65 -16.72
N LEU A 285 1.03 -9.85 -16.30
CA LEU A 285 2.41 -10.19 -15.99
C LEU A 285 2.85 -11.40 -16.84
N PRO A 286 3.69 -11.19 -17.87
CA PRO A 286 4.21 -12.29 -18.67
C PRO A 286 5.28 -13.07 -17.88
N THR A 287 5.26 -14.39 -17.98
CA THR A 287 6.20 -15.30 -17.29
C THR A 287 6.53 -16.50 -18.19
N THR A 288 7.21 -17.50 -17.67
CA THR A 288 7.51 -18.76 -18.36
C THR A 288 7.30 -19.94 -17.41
N LYS A 289 7.36 -21.18 -17.92
CA LYS A 289 7.34 -22.43 -17.09
C LYS A 289 8.46 -22.52 -16.05
N ASN A 290 9.41 -21.57 -16.04
CA ASN A 290 10.32 -21.36 -14.92
C ASN A 290 9.58 -20.97 -13.63
N TRP A 291 8.34 -20.50 -13.70
CA TRP A 291 7.46 -20.28 -12.55
C TRP A 291 7.23 -21.54 -11.73
N ASP A 292 6.92 -22.66 -12.38
CA ASP A 292 6.71 -23.96 -11.71
C ASP A 292 8.02 -24.45 -11.07
N ASN A 293 9.14 -24.35 -11.81
CA ASN A 293 10.48 -24.66 -11.31
C ASN A 293 10.86 -23.80 -10.09
N TYR A 294 10.47 -22.52 -10.08
CA TYR A 294 10.69 -21.58 -8.98
C TYR A 294 9.88 -21.98 -7.75
N ILE A 295 8.60 -22.33 -7.90
CA ILE A 295 7.78 -22.82 -6.78
C ILE A 295 8.33 -24.13 -6.22
N GLU A 296 8.69 -25.10 -7.08
CA GLU A 296 9.29 -26.36 -6.63
C GLU A 296 10.61 -26.11 -5.89
N THR A 297 11.51 -25.28 -6.45
CA THR A 297 12.84 -25.03 -5.87
C THR A 297 12.75 -24.24 -4.56
N ALA A 298 11.92 -23.19 -4.50
CA ALA A 298 11.72 -22.42 -3.28
C ALA A 298 11.08 -23.27 -2.16
N GLU A 299 10.09 -24.10 -2.49
CA GLU A 299 9.49 -25.02 -1.52
C GLU A 299 10.48 -26.10 -1.07
N LYS A 300 11.26 -26.69 -1.98
CA LYS A 300 12.27 -27.71 -1.67
C LYS A 300 13.37 -27.18 -0.75
N VAL A 301 13.86 -25.96 -0.98
CA VAL A 301 14.84 -25.29 -0.12
C VAL A 301 14.22 -24.92 1.24
N TYR A 302 12.94 -24.50 1.26
CA TYR A 302 12.20 -24.25 2.50
C TYR A 302 12.00 -25.51 3.34
N GLN A 303 11.59 -26.63 2.74
CA GLN A 303 11.42 -27.90 3.46
C GLN A 303 12.77 -28.42 3.96
N LYS A 304 13.84 -28.40 3.15
CA LYS A 304 15.20 -28.75 3.64
C LYS A 304 15.60 -27.92 4.87
N ASN A 305 15.44 -26.59 4.81
CA ASN A 305 15.73 -25.67 5.91
C ASN A 305 14.90 -26.00 7.17
N ARG A 306 13.62 -26.36 7.00
CA ARG A 306 12.75 -26.80 8.09
C ARG A 306 13.18 -28.14 8.69
N ASP A 307 13.52 -29.12 7.86
CA ASP A 307 13.96 -30.44 8.29
C ASP A 307 15.32 -30.39 9.00
N GLU A 308 16.22 -29.53 8.54
CA GLU A 308 17.52 -29.20 9.14
C GLU A 308 17.33 -28.61 10.55
N VAL A 309 16.48 -27.57 10.70
CA VAL A 309 16.08 -27.02 12.01
C VAL A 309 15.42 -28.07 12.90
N THR A 310 14.52 -28.90 12.36
CA THR A 310 13.85 -29.96 13.13
C THR A 310 14.81 -31.08 13.54
N THR A 311 15.86 -31.36 12.75
CA THR A 311 16.87 -32.37 13.05
C THR A 311 17.76 -31.93 14.20
N ILE A 312 18.34 -30.73 14.13
CA ILE A 312 19.14 -30.13 15.21
C ILE A 312 18.35 -30.10 16.53
N LEU A 313 17.04 -29.77 16.48
CA LEU A 313 16.18 -29.76 17.65
C LEU A 313 15.85 -31.15 18.20
N LYS A 314 15.69 -32.16 17.33
CA LYS A 314 15.53 -33.58 17.74
C LYS A 314 16.80 -34.11 18.39
N GLU A 315 17.97 -33.87 17.77
CA GLU A 315 19.27 -34.24 18.32
C GLU A 315 19.50 -33.61 19.70
N ARG A 316 19.19 -32.32 19.87
CA ARG A 316 19.29 -31.66 21.18
C ARG A 316 18.37 -32.28 22.22
N ALA A 317 17.13 -32.61 21.87
CA ALA A 317 16.18 -33.23 22.78
C ALA A 317 16.61 -34.65 23.19
N ASN A 318 17.06 -35.47 22.22
CA ASN A 318 17.56 -36.83 22.46
C ASN A 318 18.80 -36.83 23.35
N ALA A 319 19.74 -35.89 23.14
CA ALA A 319 20.94 -35.75 23.96
C ALA A 319 20.68 -35.33 25.43
N PHE A 320 19.42 -35.11 25.84
CA PHE A 320 19.02 -34.95 27.25
C PHE A 320 18.36 -36.20 27.85
N VAL A 321 18.04 -37.22 27.04
CA VAL A 321 17.49 -38.51 27.49
C VAL A 321 18.38 -39.71 27.15
N ILE A 322 19.53 -39.47 26.52
CA ILE A 322 20.50 -40.50 26.10
C ILE A 322 20.98 -41.42 27.24
N TYR A 323 20.97 -40.93 28.49
CA TYR A 323 21.26 -41.73 29.68
C TYR A 323 20.24 -42.87 29.92
N ILE A 324 19.00 -42.70 29.45
CA ILE A 324 17.93 -43.71 29.47
C ILE A 324 18.16 -44.72 28.34
N ASP A 325 18.50 -44.23 27.13
CA ASP A 325 18.75 -45.05 25.95
C ASP A 325 19.98 -45.96 26.12
N GLN A 326 20.99 -45.49 26.86
CA GLN A 326 22.25 -46.21 27.11
C GLN A 326 22.33 -46.86 28.51
N ASN A 327 21.36 -46.58 29.39
CA ASN A 327 21.33 -47.01 30.79
C ASN A 327 22.64 -46.68 31.55
N ASP A 328 23.14 -45.45 31.38
CA ASP A 328 24.38 -44.94 31.97
C ASP A 328 24.09 -43.64 32.74
N GLU A 329 24.11 -43.72 34.07
CA GLU A 329 23.84 -42.56 34.94
C GLU A 329 24.93 -41.47 34.84
N SER A 330 26.12 -41.74 34.29
CA SER A 330 27.15 -40.70 34.09
C SER A 330 26.78 -39.70 32.99
N LEU A 331 25.84 -40.06 32.10
CA LEU A 331 25.30 -39.21 31.04
C LEU A 331 24.03 -38.46 31.47
N LYS A 332 23.58 -38.63 32.71
CA LYS A 332 22.40 -37.98 33.28
C LYS A 332 22.65 -36.46 33.37
N PRO A 333 21.89 -35.62 32.65
CA PRO A 333 22.09 -34.18 32.72
C PRO A 333 21.65 -33.67 34.10
N ASP A 334 22.43 -32.77 34.70
CA ASP A 334 21.99 -32.04 35.89
C ASP A 334 20.82 -31.12 35.51
N TRP A 335 19.61 -31.55 35.88
CA TRP A 335 18.38 -30.78 35.70
C TRP A 335 17.93 -30.05 36.96
N GLU A 336 18.63 -30.22 38.08
CA GLU A 336 18.24 -29.68 39.38
C GLU A 336 18.93 -28.34 39.64
N SER A 337 20.20 -28.21 39.27
CA SER A 337 20.91 -26.91 39.30
C SER A 337 20.76 -26.09 38.01
N ASP A 338 20.53 -26.74 36.85
CA ASP A 338 20.52 -26.03 35.56
C ASP A 338 19.29 -25.10 35.42
N PRO A 339 19.49 -23.79 35.17
CA PRO A 339 18.39 -22.82 35.11
C PRO A 339 17.36 -23.02 33.99
N TRP A 340 17.66 -23.80 32.95
CA TRP A 340 16.75 -24.06 31.82
C TRP A 340 16.07 -25.42 31.93
N LEU A 341 16.80 -26.45 32.36
CA LEU A 341 16.30 -27.81 32.49
C LEU A 341 15.37 -27.98 33.69
N SER A 342 15.62 -27.28 34.79
CA SER A 342 14.73 -27.25 35.98
C SER A 342 13.31 -26.73 35.68
N GLN A 343 13.10 -26.05 34.54
CA GLN A 343 11.79 -25.60 34.07
C GLN A 343 11.00 -26.69 33.31
N LEU A 344 11.58 -27.86 33.04
CA LEU A 344 10.95 -28.97 32.32
C LEU A 344 10.33 -30.00 33.29
N ASN A 345 9.26 -30.67 32.86
CA ASN A 345 8.62 -31.72 33.66
C ASN A 345 9.38 -33.05 33.55
N TRP A 346 10.34 -33.27 34.44
CA TRP A 346 11.17 -34.48 34.53
C TRP A 346 10.48 -35.71 35.10
N THR A 347 9.19 -35.62 35.49
CA THR A 347 8.43 -36.75 36.05
C THR A 347 8.46 -37.95 35.10
N ILE A 348 9.06 -39.05 35.53
CA ILE A 348 9.04 -40.34 34.84
C ILE A 348 7.78 -41.09 35.27
N LYS A 349 7.09 -41.73 34.32
CA LYS A 349 6.00 -42.67 34.61
C LYS A 349 6.53 -44.09 34.54
N GLU A 350 6.49 -44.77 35.69
CA GLU A 350 6.94 -46.15 35.88
C GLU A 350 6.19 -47.16 35.02
N GLN A 351 6.84 -48.30 34.77
CA GLN A 351 6.24 -49.37 33.99
C GLN A 351 5.26 -50.19 34.84
N ARG A 352 3.96 -50.09 34.53
CA ARG A 352 2.92 -50.91 35.15
C ARG A 352 3.08 -52.37 34.73
N LEU A 353 3.61 -53.20 35.64
CA LEU A 353 3.72 -54.65 35.44
C LEU A 353 2.44 -55.38 35.91
N LYS A 354 2.16 -56.52 35.27
CA LYS A 354 1.18 -57.51 35.70
C LYS A 354 1.76 -58.38 36.84
N LYS A 355 0.91 -59.16 37.51
CA LYS A 355 1.32 -60.12 38.56
C LYS A 355 2.31 -61.21 38.09
N ASN A 356 2.45 -61.44 36.78
CA ASN A 356 3.43 -62.36 36.19
C ASN A 356 4.70 -61.66 35.67
N GLY A 357 4.94 -60.40 36.03
CA GLY A 357 6.12 -59.62 35.62
C GLY A 357 6.04 -59.02 34.20
N GLU A 358 5.04 -59.35 33.40
CA GLU A 358 4.88 -58.78 32.05
C GLU A 358 4.42 -57.32 32.09
N PRO A 359 4.80 -56.49 31.10
CA PRO A 359 4.19 -55.18 30.86
C PRO A 359 2.65 -55.28 30.70
N ALA A 360 1.91 -54.45 31.43
CA ALA A 360 0.47 -54.30 31.25
C ALA A 360 0.12 -53.74 29.86
N ALA A 361 -1.02 -54.16 29.31
CA ALA A 361 -1.56 -53.56 28.09
C ALA A 361 -1.95 -52.09 28.32
N ASN A 362 -1.93 -51.27 27.26
CA ASN A 362 -2.28 -49.83 27.30
C ASN A 362 -1.38 -48.98 28.22
N GLN A 363 -0.09 -49.32 28.35
CA GLN A 363 0.92 -48.41 28.91
C GLN A 363 1.01 -47.10 28.12
N ALA A 364 1.54 -46.05 28.77
CA ALA A 364 1.78 -44.77 28.12
C ALA A 364 2.89 -44.90 27.06
N PHE A 365 2.79 -44.12 25.98
CA PHE A 365 3.84 -44.10 24.98
C PHE A 365 5.14 -43.56 25.59
N LEU A 366 6.25 -44.26 25.32
CA LEU A 366 7.56 -44.02 25.91
C LEU A 366 7.52 -43.98 27.46
N THR A 367 6.75 -44.88 28.10
CA THR A 367 6.91 -45.19 29.54
C THR A 367 8.40 -45.42 29.88
N GLY A 368 8.85 -44.89 31.02
CA GLY A 368 10.28 -44.80 31.37
C GLY A 368 10.95 -43.45 31.01
N TYR A 369 10.40 -42.66 30.10
CA TYR A 369 10.94 -41.33 29.74
C TYR A 369 10.23 -40.20 30.53
N PRO A 370 10.88 -39.03 30.67
CA PRO A 370 10.28 -37.80 31.21
C PRO A 370 9.00 -37.37 30.49
N GLU A 371 8.00 -36.88 31.22
CA GLU A 371 6.75 -36.36 30.65
C GLU A 371 7.03 -35.24 29.61
N TRP A 372 7.98 -34.33 29.86
CA TRP A 372 8.32 -33.25 28.91
C TRP A 372 8.75 -33.76 27.53
N TYR A 373 9.50 -34.87 27.50
CA TYR A 373 10.00 -35.49 26.27
C TYR A 373 8.88 -36.21 25.54
N ARG A 374 8.00 -36.88 26.30
CA ARG A 374 6.86 -37.64 25.79
C ARG A 374 5.77 -36.76 25.20
N ASP A 375 5.55 -35.56 25.74
CA ASP A 375 4.61 -34.55 25.23
C ASP A 375 4.98 -34.01 23.83
N LEU A 376 6.24 -34.18 23.40
CA LEU A 376 6.65 -33.86 22.03
C LEU A 376 6.09 -34.85 21.00
N PHE A 377 5.77 -36.10 21.38
CA PHE A 377 5.40 -37.16 20.45
C PHE A 377 3.90 -37.16 20.14
N LYS A 378 3.54 -36.54 19.01
CA LYS A 378 2.16 -36.45 18.54
C LYS A 378 1.84 -37.57 17.55
N THR A 379 0.60 -38.05 17.57
CA THR A 379 0.13 -39.07 16.63
C THR A 379 -0.08 -38.44 15.26
N ALA A 380 0.61 -38.95 14.25
CA ALA A 380 0.43 -38.63 12.85
C ALA A 380 -0.17 -39.83 12.11
N THR A 381 -1.01 -39.59 11.10
CA THR A 381 -1.57 -40.66 10.26
C THR A 381 -0.95 -40.59 8.87
N VAL A 382 -0.10 -41.55 8.53
CA VAL A 382 0.56 -41.65 7.22
C VAL A 382 0.06 -42.91 6.54
N ASN A 383 -0.50 -42.78 5.32
CA ASN A 383 -1.08 -43.88 4.55
C ASN A 383 -2.09 -44.74 5.35
N GLY A 384 -2.86 -44.11 6.24
CA GLY A 384 -3.83 -44.77 7.12
C GLY A 384 -3.24 -45.41 8.40
N VAL A 385 -1.92 -45.53 8.51
CA VAL A 385 -1.24 -46.05 9.69
C VAL A 385 -0.96 -44.93 10.69
N LYS A 386 -1.26 -45.16 11.97
CA LYS A 386 -0.99 -44.21 13.06
C LYS A 386 0.44 -44.40 13.57
N HIS A 387 1.31 -43.45 13.26
CA HIS A 387 2.65 -43.35 13.82
C HIS A 387 2.70 -42.26 14.91
N ARG A 388 3.76 -42.23 15.71
CA ARG A 388 4.02 -41.13 16.66
C ARG A 388 5.38 -40.51 16.34
N GLU A 389 5.41 -39.20 16.17
CA GLU A 389 6.60 -38.47 15.75
C GLU A 389 6.87 -37.29 16.69
N MET A 390 8.14 -37.01 16.95
CA MET A 390 8.56 -35.86 17.76
C MET A 390 8.29 -34.55 16.99
N ASN A 391 7.28 -33.81 17.45
CA ASN A 391 6.83 -32.54 16.87
C ASN A 391 7.48 -31.36 17.63
N ILE A 392 8.74 -31.10 17.30
CA ILE A 392 9.54 -29.99 17.84
C ILE A 392 9.82 -28.93 16.76
N SER A 393 9.80 -27.66 17.15
CA SER A 393 9.95 -26.51 16.24
C SER A 393 10.37 -25.25 17.00
N THR A 394 10.81 -24.19 16.30
CA THR A 394 11.10 -22.87 16.89
C THR A 394 9.90 -22.20 17.60
N ARG A 395 8.67 -22.71 17.41
CA ARG A 395 7.46 -22.24 18.10
C ARG A 395 7.10 -23.06 19.34
N THR A 396 7.79 -24.17 19.61
CA THR A 396 7.51 -25.04 20.76
C THR A 396 8.05 -24.40 22.05
N ARG A 397 7.24 -24.31 23.12
CA ARG A 397 7.57 -23.55 24.35
C ARG A 397 8.90 -23.96 25.00
N ILE A 398 9.28 -25.24 24.92
CA ILE A 398 10.54 -25.71 25.51
C ILE A 398 11.79 -25.42 24.66
N THR A 399 11.65 -25.01 23.40
CA THR A 399 12.80 -24.87 22.49
C THR A 399 13.82 -23.80 22.94
N PRO A 400 13.42 -22.63 23.48
CA PRO A 400 14.35 -21.70 24.13
C PRO A 400 15.12 -22.28 25.34
N LEU A 401 14.57 -23.28 26.03
CA LEU A 401 15.21 -23.96 27.15
C LEU A 401 16.20 -25.02 26.66
N LEU A 402 15.82 -25.84 25.68
CA LEU A 402 16.71 -26.83 25.05
C LEU A 402 17.91 -26.17 24.34
N LEU A 403 17.71 -24.97 23.79
CA LEU A 403 18.76 -24.12 23.23
C LEU A 403 19.48 -23.23 24.27
N LYS A 404 19.15 -23.35 25.57
CA LYS A 404 19.69 -22.57 26.68
C LYS A 404 19.92 -21.09 26.34
N LEU A 405 18.86 -20.40 25.93
CA LEU A 405 18.95 -19.00 25.52
C LEU A 405 19.18 -18.07 26.72
N LYS A 406 19.96 -17.01 26.50
CA LYS A 406 20.35 -15.99 27.48
C LYS A 406 19.95 -14.59 26.98
N TRP A 407 19.57 -13.70 27.89
CA TRP A 407 19.30 -12.28 27.63
C TRP A 407 20.17 -11.40 28.51
N GLU A 408 20.95 -10.49 27.92
CA GLU A 408 22.01 -9.71 28.61
C GLU A 408 22.99 -10.63 29.39
N GLY A 409 23.18 -11.87 28.92
CA GLY A 409 23.96 -12.93 29.59
C GLY A 409 23.19 -13.78 30.61
N TYR A 410 22.02 -13.34 31.08
CA TYR A 410 21.22 -14.02 32.10
C TYR A 410 20.30 -15.12 31.52
N PRO A 411 20.07 -16.24 32.22
CA PRO A 411 19.16 -17.29 31.76
C PRO A 411 17.71 -16.80 31.53
N LEU A 412 17.08 -17.32 30.47
CA LEU A 412 15.64 -17.12 30.23
C LEU A 412 14.78 -18.04 31.10
N LEU A 413 13.70 -17.47 31.63
CA LEU A 413 12.71 -18.14 32.47
C LEU A 413 11.29 -17.87 31.93
N TRP A 414 10.44 -18.91 31.89
CA TRP A 414 9.05 -18.78 31.48
C TRP A 414 8.10 -18.58 32.66
N THR A 415 7.29 -17.52 32.59
CA THR A 415 6.17 -17.23 33.52
C THR A 415 4.86 -17.27 32.75
N ASP A 416 3.82 -17.91 33.31
CA ASP A 416 2.52 -17.98 32.63
C ASP A 416 1.71 -16.67 32.76
N SER A 417 2.10 -15.75 33.66
CA SER A 417 1.63 -14.36 33.69
C SER A 417 2.37 -13.43 32.70
N SER A 418 3.70 -13.37 32.77
CA SER A 418 4.52 -12.31 32.15
C SER A 418 5.29 -12.77 30.90
N GLY A 419 5.23 -14.05 30.55
CA GLY A 419 5.92 -14.66 29.41
C GLY A 419 7.40 -14.92 29.68
N TRP A 420 8.23 -14.79 28.64
CA TRP A 420 9.68 -14.87 28.76
C TRP A 420 10.23 -13.70 29.57
N CYS A 421 10.91 -14.03 30.66
CA CYS A 421 11.65 -13.14 31.53
C CYS A 421 13.13 -13.58 31.62
N PHE A 422 13.97 -12.77 32.26
CA PHE A 422 15.35 -13.13 32.61
C PHE A 422 15.63 -12.81 34.09
N LYS A 423 16.42 -13.66 34.74
CA LYS A 423 16.72 -13.63 36.18
C LYS A 423 18.02 -12.87 36.45
N VAL A 424 17.95 -11.70 37.11
CA VAL A 424 19.12 -10.88 37.47
C VAL A 424 19.35 -10.89 38.98
N PRO A 425 20.61 -10.84 39.46
CA PRO A 425 20.90 -10.67 40.89
C PRO A 425 20.28 -9.39 41.45
N PHE A 426 19.77 -9.46 42.68
CA PHE A 426 19.27 -8.31 43.42
C PHE A 426 20.45 -7.52 44.02
N ASN A 427 21.12 -6.75 43.16
CA ASN A 427 22.07 -5.71 43.51
C ASN A 427 21.49 -4.38 43.01
N ASP A 428 21.46 -3.35 43.85
CA ASP A 428 20.94 -2.02 43.50
C ASP A 428 21.57 -1.45 42.22
N GLU A 429 22.87 -1.65 42.00
CA GLU A 429 23.55 -1.24 40.76
C GLU A 429 23.03 -1.98 39.53
N THR A 430 22.75 -3.28 39.67
CA THR A 430 22.28 -4.15 38.57
C THR A 430 20.82 -3.88 38.24
N ILE A 431 19.98 -3.75 39.27
CA ILE A 431 18.57 -3.36 39.13
C ILE A 431 18.47 -1.99 38.47
N LYS A 432 19.21 -1.00 38.99
CA LYS A 432 19.24 0.35 38.42
C LYS A 432 19.72 0.35 36.97
N SER A 433 20.76 -0.43 36.62
CA SER A 433 21.20 -0.56 35.23
C SER A 433 20.13 -1.14 34.30
N MET A 434 19.30 -2.08 34.78
CA MET A 434 18.18 -2.63 34.01
C MET A 434 17.01 -1.65 33.90
N GLU A 435 16.76 -0.82 34.92
CA GLU A 435 15.74 0.24 34.92
C GLU A 435 16.15 1.44 34.06
N ASP A 436 17.44 1.83 34.06
CA ASP A 436 18.02 2.84 33.16
C ASP A 436 17.87 2.38 31.69
N LYS A 437 18.13 1.09 31.40
CA LYS A 437 17.82 0.43 30.12
C LYS A 437 16.31 0.27 29.85
N SER A 438 15.44 0.72 30.75
CA SER A 438 13.97 0.66 30.66
C SER A 438 13.39 -0.76 30.49
N TYR A 439 14.04 -1.78 31.06
CA TYR A 439 13.42 -3.11 31.17
C TYR A 439 12.29 -3.07 32.21
N THR A 440 11.16 -3.71 31.90
CA THR A 440 10.00 -3.76 32.81
C THR A 440 10.13 -4.96 33.75
N ARG A 441 10.13 -4.73 35.07
CA ARG A 441 10.01 -5.80 36.09
C ARG A 441 8.79 -6.69 35.79
N ALA A 442 8.92 -8.00 36.00
CA ALA A 442 7.82 -8.94 35.84
C ALA A 442 6.76 -8.73 36.93
N LYS A 443 5.49 -9.03 36.60
CA LYS A 443 4.39 -9.07 37.57
C LYS A 443 3.80 -10.47 37.57
N LEU A 444 4.20 -11.28 38.55
CA LEU A 444 3.71 -12.64 38.72
C LEU A 444 2.25 -12.61 39.23
N ASN A 445 1.47 -13.65 38.92
CA ASN A 445 0.29 -13.98 39.72
C ASN A 445 0.74 -14.81 40.93
N ASP A 446 -0.17 -15.10 41.86
CA ASP A 446 0.16 -15.80 43.09
C ASP A 446 0.73 -17.22 42.82
N GLU A 447 0.25 -17.89 41.78
CA GLU A 447 0.73 -19.21 41.32
C GLU A 447 2.17 -19.18 40.77
N ASP A 448 2.50 -18.26 39.84
CA ASP A 448 3.89 -18.07 39.39
C ASP A 448 4.78 -17.61 40.57
N LEU A 449 4.25 -16.79 41.49
CA LEU A 449 5.01 -16.29 42.64
C LEU A 449 5.39 -17.39 43.61
N GLU A 450 4.44 -18.24 44.03
CA GLU A 450 4.71 -19.40 44.90
C GLU A 450 5.72 -20.36 44.24
N LYS A 451 5.52 -20.65 42.95
CA LYS A 451 6.39 -21.53 42.17
C LYS A 451 7.84 -21.02 42.04
N PHE A 452 8.04 -19.72 41.83
CA PHE A 452 9.38 -19.16 41.61
C PHE A 452 10.02 -18.55 42.85
N LEU A 453 9.29 -18.33 43.95
CA LEU A 453 9.80 -17.79 45.22
C LEU A 453 11.09 -18.47 45.73
N PRO A 454 11.21 -19.82 45.72
CA PRO A 454 12.45 -20.49 46.12
C PRO A 454 13.63 -20.15 45.21
N GLN A 455 13.41 -20.09 43.89
CA GLN A 455 14.44 -19.76 42.91
C GLN A 455 14.87 -18.29 42.97
N LEU A 456 14.01 -17.40 43.47
CA LEU A 456 14.29 -15.97 43.64
C LEU A 456 14.94 -15.61 44.99
N ARG A 457 15.07 -16.59 45.90
CA ARG A 457 15.66 -16.43 47.24
C ARG A 457 16.56 -17.63 47.58
N ASP A 458 17.58 -17.81 46.74
CA ASP A 458 18.43 -19.01 46.71
C ASP A 458 19.71 -18.80 47.53
N ASN A 459 19.87 -19.55 48.62
CA ASN A 459 21.08 -19.62 49.45
C ASN A 459 21.68 -18.24 49.83
N GLY A 460 20.83 -17.30 50.23
CA GLY A 460 21.20 -15.93 50.62
C GLY A 460 21.28 -14.92 49.47
N ASN A 461 21.17 -15.37 48.21
CA ASN A 461 21.10 -14.51 47.04
C ASN A 461 19.64 -14.24 46.66
N SER A 462 19.24 -12.96 46.71
CA SER A 462 17.97 -12.50 46.15
C SER A 462 18.11 -12.24 44.64
N TYR A 463 17.04 -12.45 43.87
CA TYR A 463 17.00 -12.20 42.43
C TYR A 463 15.70 -11.49 42.03
N GLU A 464 15.79 -10.65 40.99
CA GLU A 464 14.66 -9.94 40.38
C GLU A 464 14.40 -10.50 38.96
N LEU A 465 13.14 -10.51 38.53
CA LEU A 465 12.75 -10.89 37.17
C LEU A 465 12.42 -9.67 36.31
N PHE A 466 13.09 -9.55 35.17
CA PHE A 466 12.77 -8.55 34.14
C PHE A 466 12.17 -9.22 32.90
N LYS A 467 11.19 -8.57 32.27
CA LYS A 467 10.51 -9.07 31.07
C LYS A 467 11.37 -8.88 29.83
N VAL A 468 11.41 -9.88 28.94
CA VAL A 468 11.94 -9.71 27.58
C VAL A 468 11.04 -8.70 26.82
N PRO A 469 11.60 -7.61 26.23
CA PRO A 469 10.80 -6.56 25.60
C PRO A 469 9.95 -7.04 24.43
N HIS A 470 8.65 -6.78 24.46
CA HIS A 470 7.76 -7.11 23.35
C HIS A 470 7.79 -6.01 22.26
N PRO A 471 7.92 -6.35 20.94
CA PRO A 471 8.06 -5.37 19.86
C PRO A 471 6.96 -4.30 19.75
N GLU A 472 5.74 -4.60 20.22
CA GLU A 472 4.61 -3.66 20.22
C GLU A 472 4.61 -2.67 21.41
N GLY A 473 5.35 -2.96 22.49
CA GLY A 473 5.43 -2.15 23.70
C GLY A 473 5.42 -2.96 25.02
N PRO A 474 5.83 -2.34 26.15
CA PRO A 474 6.09 -3.04 27.43
C PRO A 474 4.85 -3.65 28.10
N GLY A 475 3.65 -3.17 27.75
CA GLY A 475 2.37 -3.70 28.25
C GLY A 475 1.97 -5.06 27.66
N LYS A 476 2.70 -5.58 26.67
CA LYS A 476 2.53 -6.95 26.15
C LYS A 476 3.54 -7.91 26.81
N ARG A 477 3.37 -9.22 26.59
CA ARG A 477 4.30 -10.27 27.06
C ARG A 477 5.03 -10.94 25.91
N CYS A 478 6.31 -11.27 26.07
CA CYS A 478 7.04 -12.05 25.08
C CYS A 478 6.63 -13.52 25.16
N THR A 479 6.03 -14.05 24.09
CA THR A 479 5.66 -15.48 23.99
C THR A 479 6.59 -16.27 23.07
N SER A 480 7.19 -15.63 22.06
CA SER A 480 8.01 -16.26 21.02
C SER A 480 9.28 -15.46 20.74
N ILE A 481 10.34 -15.77 21.48
CA ILE A 481 11.63 -15.08 21.36
C ILE A 481 12.42 -15.49 20.10
N LEU A 482 12.24 -16.72 19.60
CA LEU A 482 12.81 -17.23 18.34
C LEU A 482 12.08 -16.71 17.08
N SER A 483 11.58 -15.46 17.13
CA SER A 483 10.89 -14.81 16.02
C SER A 483 11.72 -13.67 15.43
N LYS A 484 11.50 -13.39 14.14
CA LYS A 484 12.24 -12.39 13.34
C LYS A 484 12.46 -11.04 14.03
N SER A 485 11.52 -10.59 14.86
CA SER A 485 11.58 -9.31 15.59
C SER A 485 12.75 -9.21 16.58
N TYR A 486 13.31 -10.35 17.00
CA TYR A 486 14.43 -10.44 17.95
C TYR A 486 15.78 -10.74 17.30
N LEU A 487 15.85 -10.97 15.98
CA LEU A 487 17.10 -11.30 15.27
C LEU A 487 18.20 -10.25 15.52
N ARG A 488 17.83 -8.96 15.51
CA ARG A 488 18.71 -7.83 15.83
C ARG A 488 19.35 -7.91 17.22
N TYR A 489 18.67 -8.49 18.21
CA TYR A 489 19.24 -8.67 19.55
C TYR A 489 20.24 -9.82 19.58
N PHE A 490 20.09 -10.81 18.70
CA PHE A 490 21.10 -11.85 18.50
C PHE A 490 22.33 -11.29 17.76
N GLU A 491 22.10 -10.52 16.70
CA GLU A 491 23.16 -9.81 15.95
C GLU A 491 23.92 -8.80 16.84
N SER A 492 23.27 -8.20 17.84
CA SER A 492 23.87 -7.28 18.80
C SER A 492 24.40 -7.95 20.09
N GLY A 493 24.39 -9.27 20.19
CA GLY A 493 24.86 -10.01 21.37
C GLY A 493 24.00 -9.88 22.65
N ILE A 494 22.83 -9.25 22.58
CA ILE A 494 21.88 -9.11 23.71
C ILE A 494 21.14 -10.43 23.96
N LEU A 495 20.74 -11.13 22.89
CA LEU A 495 20.17 -12.48 22.93
C LEU A 495 21.25 -13.48 22.51
N THR A 496 21.63 -14.40 23.40
CA THR A 496 22.69 -15.39 23.15
C THR A 496 22.22 -16.80 23.52
N SER A 497 23.10 -17.79 23.40
CA SER A 497 22.87 -19.21 23.68
C SER A 497 24.17 -19.84 24.18
N GLU A 498 24.07 -20.93 24.95
CA GLU A 498 25.23 -21.79 25.24
C GLU A 498 25.69 -22.63 24.02
N TYR A 499 24.94 -22.61 22.92
CA TYR A 499 25.17 -23.46 21.75
C TYR A 499 25.23 -22.67 20.43
N SER A 500 26.23 -22.96 19.60
CA SER A 500 26.42 -22.37 18.27
C SER A 500 25.22 -22.57 17.33
N PHE A 501 24.60 -23.76 17.36
CA PHE A 501 23.46 -24.09 16.49
C PHE A 501 22.19 -23.26 16.76
N ALA A 502 22.09 -22.52 17.87
CA ALA A 502 21.01 -21.55 18.06
C ALA A 502 21.09 -20.38 17.06
N GLN A 503 22.31 -19.95 16.70
CA GLN A 503 22.54 -18.93 15.67
C GLN A 503 22.14 -19.44 14.28
N GLU A 504 22.47 -20.70 14.00
CA GLU A 504 22.12 -21.40 12.76
C GLU A 504 20.60 -21.53 12.60
N ILE A 505 19.89 -22.01 13.63
CA ILE A 505 18.42 -22.10 13.65
C ILE A 505 17.78 -20.73 13.42
N LEU A 506 18.31 -19.65 14.01
CA LEU A 506 17.80 -18.29 13.81
C LEU A 506 18.07 -17.77 12.39
N SER A 507 19.24 -18.06 11.82
CA SER A 507 19.60 -17.72 10.43
C SER A 507 18.71 -18.46 9.41
N LEU A 508 18.51 -19.76 9.60
CA LEU A 508 17.62 -20.60 8.80
C LEU A 508 16.18 -20.10 8.86
N ASN A 509 15.65 -19.84 10.06
CA ASN A 509 14.29 -19.31 10.28
C ASN A 509 14.12 -17.88 9.69
N SER A 510 15.14 -17.02 9.77
CA SER A 510 15.16 -15.71 9.12
C SER A 510 15.08 -15.84 7.59
N THR A 511 15.85 -16.78 7.03
CA THR A 511 15.89 -17.08 5.59
C THR A 511 14.57 -17.64 5.07
N ALA A 512 13.88 -18.46 5.86
CA ALA A 512 12.55 -18.99 5.58
C ALA A 512 11.42 -17.96 5.80
N SER A 513 11.65 -16.89 6.58
CA SER A 513 10.60 -15.95 7.02
C SER A 513 9.91 -15.18 5.89
N TYR A 514 10.55 -14.99 4.73
CA TYR A 514 9.85 -14.40 3.57
C TYR A 514 8.91 -15.40 2.91
N TRP A 515 9.40 -16.61 2.61
CA TRP A 515 8.58 -17.67 2.01
C TRP A 515 7.38 -18.00 2.90
N MET A 516 7.57 -18.22 4.21
CA MET A 516 6.47 -18.52 5.13
C MET A 516 5.34 -17.46 5.14
N GLY A 517 5.64 -16.19 4.85
CA GLY A 517 4.63 -15.12 4.79
C GLY A 517 3.90 -14.99 3.45
N ASN A 518 4.47 -15.52 2.36
CA ASN A 518 4.00 -15.27 0.99
C ASN A 518 3.67 -16.54 0.19
N ARG A 519 4.20 -17.72 0.59
CA ARG A 519 4.08 -19.02 -0.08
C ARG A 519 2.69 -19.28 -0.64
N GLN A 520 1.66 -19.18 0.19
CA GLN A 520 0.29 -19.44 -0.23
C GLN A 520 -0.17 -18.47 -1.33
N ARG A 521 0.10 -17.16 -1.18
CA ARG A 521 -0.26 -16.14 -2.18
C ARG A 521 0.49 -16.30 -3.51
N ILE A 522 1.71 -16.85 -3.46
CA ILE A 522 2.52 -17.16 -4.64
C ILE A 522 2.00 -18.43 -5.33
N MET A 523 1.65 -19.47 -4.57
CA MET A 523 1.05 -20.70 -5.10
C MET A 523 -0.36 -20.49 -5.66
N ASP A 524 -1.15 -19.56 -5.08
CA ASP A 524 -2.51 -19.21 -5.52
C ASP A 524 -2.55 -18.22 -6.72
N GLN A 525 -1.40 -17.94 -7.36
CA GLN A 525 -1.35 -17.16 -8.60
C GLN A 525 -1.90 -17.98 -9.77
N PHE A 526 -2.85 -17.40 -10.50
CA PHE A 526 -3.46 -18.07 -11.64
C PHE A 526 -2.60 -17.83 -12.90
N VAL A 527 -1.77 -18.83 -13.23
CA VAL A 527 -0.94 -18.85 -14.43
C VAL A 527 -1.66 -19.62 -15.53
N ILE A 528 -1.79 -19.02 -16.71
CA ILE A 528 -2.16 -19.72 -17.94
C ILE A 528 -0.89 -19.90 -18.77
N TYR A 529 -0.71 -21.07 -19.40
CA TYR A 529 0.41 -21.34 -20.31
C TYR A 529 -0.03 -21.34 -21.78
N SER A 530 0.86 -20.95 -22.70
CA SER A 530 0.52 -20.73 -24.11
C SER A 530 0.19 -22.03 -24.87
N ASP A 531 -1.00 -22.09 -25.46
CA ASP A 531 -1.41 -23.19 -26.34
C ASP A 531 -0.95 -22.96 -27.79
N MET A 532 0.06 -23.73 -28.21
CA MET A 532 0.61 -23.73 -29.57
C MET A 532 -0.42 -24.06 -30.68
N SER A 533 -1.57 -24.65 -30.32
CA SER A 533 -2.62 -25.03 -31.26
C SER A 533 -3.69 -23.95 -31.48
N HIS A 534 -3.77 -22.93 -30.62
CA HIS A 534 -4.84 -21.93 -30.54
C HIS A 534 -6.25 -22.54 -30.38
N LYS A 535 -6.39 -23.56 -29.54
CA LYS A 535 -7.68 -24.14 -29.11
C LYS A 535 -8.13 -23.60 -27.75
N LYS A 536 -7.23 -23.58 -26.75
CA LYS A 536 -7.52 -23.13 -25.38
C LYS A 536 -7.24 -21.65 -25.14
N ASN A 537 -6.15 -21.13 -25.71
CA ASN A 537 -5.79 -19.72 -25.60
C ASN A 537 -5.01 -19.22 -26.83
N LYS A 538 -4.93 -17.89 -26.97
CA LYS A 538 -4.31 -17.22 -28.12
C LYS A 538 -3.46 -16.03 -27.65
N PHE A 539 -2.29 -16.32 -27.09
CA PHE A 539 -1.37 -15.30 -26.57
C PHE A 539 -0.84 -14.37 -27.67
N PHE A 540 -0.57 -14.92 -28.86
CA PHE A 540 -0.03 -14.21 -30.02
C PHE A 540 -0.96 -14.38 -31.22
N ASP A 541 -0.93 -13.44 -32.17
CA ASP A 541 -1.77 -13.52 -33.37
C ASP A 541 -1.42 -14.67 -34.30
N THR A 542 -0.14 -15.08 -34.37
CA THR A 542 0.29 -16.17 -35.26
C THR A 542 0.67 -17.43 -34.48
N LYS A 543 0.42 -18.60 -35.09
CA LYS A 543 0.88 -19.90 -34.58
C LYS A 543 2.40 -20.08 -34.71
N VAL A 544 3.09 -19.19 -35.42
CA VAL A 544 4.57 -19.18 -35.48
C VAL A 544 5.11 -18.57 -34.19
N ASP A 545 4.59 -17.41 -33.79
CA ASP A 545 4.98 -16.74 -32.55
C ASP A 545 4.64 -17.57 -31.31
N SER A 546 3.47 -18.23 -31.28
CA SER A 546 3.11 -19.13 -30.17
C SER A 546 3.97 -20.39 -30.11
N LYS A 547 4.50 -20.88 -31.24
CA LYS A 547 5.49 -21.99 -31.24
C LYS A 547 6.87 -21.52 -30.79
N LYS A 548 7.28 -20.31 -31.15
CA LYS A 548 8.50 -19.67 -30.66
C LYS A 548 8.46 -19.52 -29.14
N HIS A 549 7.32 -19.08 -28.61
CA HIS A 549 7.09 -18.82 -27.18
C HIS A 549 6.31 -19.95 -26.46
N LYS A 550 6.53 -21.22 -26.85
CA LYS A 550 5.84 -22.43 -26.35
C LYS A 550 5.87 -22.65 -24.82
N ASP A 551 6.76 -21.97 -24.12
CA ASP A 551 6.98 -22.08 -22.67
C ASP A 551 6.55 -20.81 -21.92
N MET A 552 5.91 -19.85 -22.61
CA MET A 552 5.38 -18.63 -22.01
C MET A 552 4.12 -18.90 -21.19
N GLY A 553 4.03 -18.22 -20.05
CA GLY A 553 2.82 -18.07 -19.26
C GLY A 553 2.39 -16.60 -19.15
N ILE A 554 1.14 -16.36 -18.73
CA ILE A 554 0.63 -15.04 -18.36
C ILE A 554 -0.12 -15.18 -17.04
N ILE A 555 0.14 -14.24 -16.12
CA ILE A 555 -0.57 -14.07 -14.85
C ILE A 555 -1.37 -12.76 -14.94
N LEU A 556 -2.65 -12.78 -14.56
CA LEU A 556 -3.46 -11.58 -14.45
C LEU A 556 -3.56 -11.17 -12.97
N PRO A 557 -2.93 -10.06 -12.53
CA PRO A 557 -2.94 -9.66 -11.13
C PRO A 557 -4.35 -9.22 -10.70
N LYS A 558 -4.80 -9.74 -9.55
CA LYS A 558 -6.13 -9.48 -8.94
C LYS A 558 -6.18 -8.10 -8.26
N LEU A 559 -5.93 -7.06 -9.06
CA LEU A 559 -5.78 -5.67 -8.61
C LEU A 559 -7.14 -4.95 -8.53
N CYS A 560 -7.58 -4.61 -7.31
CA CYS A 560 -8.64 -3.63 -7.12
C CYS A 560 -8.05 -2.23 -7.34
N SER A 561 -8.53 -1.52 -8.37
CA SER A 561 -7.91 -0.29 -8.87
C SER A 561 -7.94 0.89 -7.89
N MET A 562 -8.97 0.98 -7.03
CA MET A 562 -9.07 1.94 -5.92
C MET A 562 -9.39 1.23 -4.60
N GLY A 563 -8.59 0.21 -4.24
CA GLY A 563 -8.84 -0.64 -3.07
C GLY A 563 -8.66 0.01 -1.69
N THR A 564 -8.24 1.28 -1.61
CA THR A 564 -8.15 2.07 -0.37
C THR A 564 -8.92 3.39 -0.43
N ILE A 565 -9.25 3.96 0.73
CA ILE A 565 -9.84 5.31 0.84
C ILE A 565 -8.98 6.43 0.24
N THR A 566 -7.68 6.19 0.05
CA THR A 566 -6.74 7.12 -0.62
C THR A 566 -6.70 6.89 -2.12
N ARG A 567 -7.61 6.07 -2.67
CA ARG A 567 -7.69 5.59 -4.06
C ARG A 567 -6.47 4.80 -4.53
N ARG A 568 -5.51 4.49 -3.66
CA ARG A 568 -4.37 3.62 -3.99
C ARG A 568 -4.91 2.21 -4.27
N ALA A 569 -4.39 1.57 -5.33
CA ALA A 569 -4.77 0.22 -5.70
C ALA A 569 -4.35 -0.83 -4.65
N THR A 570 -5.02 -1.98 -4.61
CA THR A 570 -4.67 -3.09 -3.71
C THR A 570 -4.62 -4.44 -4.43
N GLU A 571 -3.56 -5.21 -4.16
CA GLU A 571 -3.40 -6.62 -4.48
C GLU A 571 -2.44 -7.19 -3.41
N ASN A 572 -2.56 -8.49 -3.07
CA ASN A 572 -1.93 -9.06 -1.87
C ASN A 572 -0.52 -9.65 -2.11
N THR A 573 0.03 -9.58 -3.31
CA THR A 573 1.20 -10.36 -3.73
C THR A 573 2.24 -9.44 -4.37
N TRP A 574 1.95 -8.94 -5.57
CA TRP A 574 2.79 -8.12 -6.44
C TRP A 574 2.98 -6.71 -5.90
N LEU A 575 1.93 -6.08 -5.38
CA LEU A 575 2.05 -4.78 -4.65
C LEU A 575 2.78 -4.90 -3.30
N THR A 576 3.13 -6.13 -2.88
CA THR A 576 3.90 -6.40 -1.66
C THR A 576 5.22 -7.14 -1.93
N ALA A 577 5.58 -7.32 -3.21
CA ALA A 577 6.73 -8.11 -3.63
C ALA A 577 8.04 -7.36 -3.32
N SER A 578 8.78 -7.82 -2.32
CA SER A 578 10.07 -7.25 -1.94
C SER A 578 11.16 -7.62 -2.95
N ASN A 579 12.16 -6.75 -3.11
CA ASN A 579 13.39 -7.06 -3.87
C ASN A 579 14.05 -8.36 -3.38
N SER A 580 14.70 -9.06 -4.32
CA SER A 580 15.55 -10.23 -4.08
C SER A 580 16.63 -9.96 -3.03
N LYS A 581 16.81 -10.90 -2.10
CA LYS A 581 17.90 -10.86 -1.11
C LYS A 581 18.57 -12.23 -0.98
N LYS A 582 19.91 -12.21 -0.97
CA LYS A 582 20.77 -13.40 -0.88
C LYS A 582 20.50 -14.29 0.35
N ASN A 583 19.87 -13.75 1.39
CA ASN A 583 19.44 -14.46 2.60
C ASN A 583 17.92 -14.67 2.71
N ARG A 584 17.16 -14.78 1.60
CA ARG A 584 15.71 -15.02 1.63
C ARG A 584 15.23 -15.93 0.50
N ILE A 585 14.70 -17.09 0.87
CA ILE A 585 14.04 -18.04 -0.06
C ILE A 585 12.83 -17.36 -0.72
N GLY A 586 12.71 -17.52 -2.03
CA GLY A 586 11.60 -17.03 -2.84
C GLY A 586 11.54 -15.52 -3.07
N SER A 587 12.53 -14.75 -2.61
CA SER A 587 12.54 -13.27 -2.73
C SER A 587 12.82 -12.76 -4.15
N GLU A 588 13.25 -13.64 -5.06
CA GLU A 588 13.41 -13.43 -6.49
C GLU A 588 12.09 -13.29 -7.27
N LEU A 589 10.93 -13.36 -6.60
CA LEU A 589 9.57 -13.36 -7.19
C LEU A 589 9.38 -12.41 -8.38
N LYS A 590 9.84 -11.16 -8.31
CA LYS A 590 9.71 -10.20 -9.42
C LYS A 590 10.42 -10.71 -10.69
N ALA A 591 11.62 -11.30 -10.59
CA ALA A 591 12.43 -11.74 -11.72
C ALA A 591 11.86 -12.97 -12.47
N MET A 592 10.83 -13.62 -11.91
CA MET A 592 10.08 -14.66 -12.62
C MET A 592 9.10 -14.08 -13.65
N ILE A 593 8.87 -12.75 -13.64
CA ILE A 593 8.17 -12.03 -14.71
C ILE A 593 9.19 -11.62 -15.77
N GLN A 594 8.96 -12.08 -17.00
CA GLN A 594 9.93 -12.11 -18.10
C GLN A 594 9.23 -11.67 -19.40
N ALA A 595 9.85 -10.75 -20.14
CA ALA A 595 9.34 -10.32 -21.43
C ALA A 595 9.50 -11.44 -22.49
N PRO A 596 8.54 -11.64 -23.41
CA PRO A 596 8.71 -12.56 -24.53
C PRO A 596 9.84 -12.10 -25.47
N GLU A 597 10.38 -13.01 -26.28
CA GLU A 597 11.58 -12.76 -27.07
C GLU A 597 11.33 -11.72 -28.18
N GLY A 598 12.05 -10.60 -28.12
CA GLY A 598 11.83 -9.42 -28.97
C GLY A 598 11.01 -8.31 -28.29
N TYR A 599 10.59 -8.51 -27.04
CA TYR A 599 10.03 -7.48 -26.18
C TYR A 599 10.99 -7.12 -25.04
N SER A 600 10.74 -5.99 -24.40
CA SER A 600 11.49 -5.49 -23.25
C SER A 600 10.55 -4.71 -22.33
N PHE A 601 10.83 -4.71 -21.03
CA PHE A 601 10.22 -3.79 -20.09
C PHE A 601 10.94 -2.45 -20.15
N VAL A 602 10.18 -1.36 -20.07
CA VAL A 602 10.65 0.03 -19.98
C VAL A 602 9.84 0.72 -18.88
N GLY A 603 10.49 1.36 -17.93
CA GLY A 603 9.79 1.98 -16.81
C GLY A 603 10.69 2.69 -15.82
N ALA A 604 10.10 3.35 -14.82
CA ALA A 604 10.84 4.12 -13.83
C ALA A 604 10.12 4.12 -12.46
N ASP A 605 10.84 4.65 -11.46
CA ASP A 605 10.41 4.86 -10.07
C ASP A 605 10.27 6.39 -9.87
N VAL A 606 9.13 6.91 -9.40
CA VAL A 606 8.96 8.36 -9.24
C VAL A 606 9.71 8.85 -7.99
N ASP A 607 10.94 9.35 -8.19
CA ASP A 607 11.82 9.85 -7.13
C ASP A 607 11.10 10.73 -6.10
N SER A 608 10.90 10.15 -4.91
CA SER A 608 10.32 10.79 -3.73
C SER A 608 8.96 11.46 -3.95
N GLU A 609 8.11 10.89 -4.83
CA GLU A 609 6.78 11.37 -5.25
C GLU A 609 6.04 12.17 -4.16
N GLU A 610 5.62 11.50 -3.09
CA GLU A 610 4.78 12.09 -2.05
C GLU A 610 5.49 13.20 -1.23
N LEU A 611 6.82 13.16 -1.13
CA LEU A 611 7.61 14.21 -0.47
C LEU A 611 7.68 15.46 -1.35
N TRP A 612 7.87 15.31 -2.66
CA TRP A 612 7.83 16.41 -3.62
C TRP A 612 6.43 17.03 -3.73
N ILE A 613 5.36 16.21 -3.70
CA ILE A 613 3.99 16.71 -3.61
C ILE A 613 3.78 17.51 -2.31
N ALA A 614 4.28 17.01 -1.18
CA ALA A 614 4.16 17.68 0.10
C ALA A 614 4.95 19.01 0.16
N SER A 615 6.16 19.05 -0.42
CA SER A 615 6.95 20.29 -0.51
C SER A 615 6.30 21.31 -1.45
N LEU A 616 5.80 20.87 -2.61
CA LEU A 616 5.10 21.72 -3.59
C LEU A 616 3.80 22.31 -3.02
N VAL A 617 3.07 21.56 -2.18
CA VAL A 617 1.91 22.07 -1.44
C VAL A 617 2.31 23.15 -0.40
N GLY A 618 3.49 23.05 0.21
CA GLY A 618 4.04 24.13 1.04
C GLY A 618 4.43 25.38 0.24
N ASP A 619 5.21 25.17 -0.82
CA ASP A 619 5.73 26.22 -1.72
C ASP A 619 4.62 26.97 -2.48
N SER A 620 3.47 26.33 -2.72
CA SER A 620 2.28 26.94 -3.33
C SER A 620 1.81 28.22 -2.64
N MET A 621 2.06 28.38 -1.33
CA MET A 621 1.70 29.58 -0.56
C MET A 621 2.47 30.84 -0.97
N PHE A 622 3.58 30.68 -1.71
CA PHE A 622 4.38 31.78 -2.26
C PHE A 622 4.32 31.82 -3.80
N GLU A 623 3.57 30.90 -4.42
CA GLU A 623 3.56 30.63 -5.87
C GLU A 623 4.98 30.42 -6.46
N MET A 624 5.93 29.89 -5.67
CA MET A 624 7.36 29.81 -6.02
C MET A 624 8.04 28.57 -5.41
N HIS A 625 8.73 27.78 -6.25
CA HIS A 625 9.53 26.62 -5.84
C HIS A 625 10.66 26.98 -4.87
N GLY A 626 10.94 26.13 -3.89
CA GLY A 626 12.04 26.30 -2.94
C GLY A 626 11.83 27.43 -1.92
N SER A 627 10.64 28.02 -1.87
CA SER A 627 10.29 29.12 -0.98
C SER A 627 10.09 28.68 0.49
N THR A 628 9.77 27.41 0.73
CA THR A 628 9.81 26.79 2.06
C THR A 628 11.12 26.04 2.28
N ALA A 629 11.53 25.90 3.55
CA ALA A 629 12.70 25.10 3.90
C ALA A 629 12.58 23.63 3.45
N LEU A 630 11.36 23.07 3.46
CA LEU A 630 11.09 21.74 2.90
C LEU A 630 11.27 21.71 1.37
N GLY A 631 10.77 22.72 0.65
CA GLY A 631 10.99 22.90 -0.78
C GLY A 631 12.47 22.91 -1.13
N TRP A 632 13.24 23.78 -0.47
CA TRP A 632 14.69 23.87 -0.65
C TRP A 632 15.39 22.53 -0.40
N MET A 633 15.13 21.89 0.74
CA MET A 633 15.72 20.60 1.12
C MET A 633 15.27 19.41 0.24
N THR A 634 14.27 19.59 -0.61
CA THR A 634 13.76 18.58 -1.56
C THR A 634 14.28 18.81 -2.98
N LEU A 635 14.60 20.05 -3.36
CA LEU A 635 15.08 20.41 -4.71
C LEU A 635 16.61 20.49 -4.82
N GLU A 636 17.29 20.95 -3.76
CA GLU A 636 18.74 21.21 -3.71
C GLU A 636 19.46 20.43 -2.58
N GLY A 637 18.75 19.52 -1.90
CA GLY A 637 19.29 18.79 -0.73
C GLY A 637 20.13 17.56 -1.10
N ASP A 638 21.44 17.63 -0.90
CA ASP A 638 22.36 16.51 -1.14
C ASP A 638 22.52 15.58 0.08
N LYS A 639 22.68 14.29 -0.23
CA LYS A 639 22.96 13.18 0.68
C LYS A 639 24.41 13.23 1.18
N CYS A 640 25.36 13.69 0.36
CA CYS A 640 26.79 13.72 0.70
C CYS A 640 27.10 14.88 1.65
N GLU A 641 26.60 16.07 1.35
CA GLU A 641 26.65 17.25 2.24
C GLU A 641 25.76 17.12 3.50
N LYS A 642 24.94 16.07 3.58
CA LYS A 642 23.92 15.85 4.63
C LYS A 642 22.85 16.95 4.68
N THR A 643 22.67 17.73 3.62
CA THR A 643 21.66 18.80 3.49
C THR A 643 20.26 18.25 3.21
N ASP A 644 20.14 17.00 2.72
CA ASP A 644 18.86 16.33 2.50
C ASP A 644 18.04 16.09 3.78
N LEU A 645 16.71 16.07 3.64
CA LEU A 645 15.74 15.92 4.72
C LEU A 645 15.99 14.72 5.66
N HIS A 646 16.39 13.58 5.12
CA HIS A 646 16.64 12.39 5.93
C HIS A 646 17.98 12.48 6.68
N SER A 647 19.00 13.11 6.09
CA SER A 647 20.27 13.37 6.78
C SER A 647 20.12 14.40 7.89
N LYS A 648 19.41 15.52 7.66
CA LYS A 648 19.10 16.50 8.72
C LYS A 648 18.26 15.90 9.86
N THR A 649 17.37 14.98 9.54
CA THR A 649 16.57 14.26 10.57
C THR A 649 17.42 13.25 11.35
N ALA A 650 18.29 12.51 10.67
CA ALA A 650 19.27 11.61 11.27
C ALA A 650 20.21 12.35 12.23
N GLU A 651 20.70 13.54 11.83
CA GLU A 651 21.53 14.44 12.64
C GLU A 651 20.82 14.92 13.91
N ILE A 652 19.54 15.34 13.81
CA ILE A 652 18.75 15.79 14.97
C ILE A 652 18.45 14.63 15.95
N LEU A 653 18.34 13.40 15.47
CA LEU A 653 17.98 12.23 16.28
C LEU A 653 19.15 11.33 16.68
N GLY A 654 20.36 11.53 16.15
CA GLY A 654 21.50 10.62 16.36
C GLY A 654 21.30 9.20 15.83
N ILE A 655 20.47 9.01 14.79
CA ILE A 655 20.15 7.69 14.19
C ILE A 655 20.69 7.56 12.76
N LEU A 656 20.61 6.36 12.17
CA LEU A 656 21.01 6.14 10.78
C LEU A 656 20.01 6.79 9.80
N ARG A 657 20.52 7.25 8.64
CA ARG A 657 19.71 7.90 7.59
C ARG A 657 18.54 7.03 7.09
N ASN A 658 18.69 5.70 7.10
CA ASN A 658 17.62 4.79 6.69
C ASN A 658 16.47 4.71 7.71
N ASP A 659 16.79 4.78 9.01
CA ASP A 659 15.77 4.85 10.06
C ASP A 659 15.08 6.21 10.05
N ALA A 660 15.85 7.29 9.84
CA ALA A 660 15.32 8.62 9.59
C ALA A 660 14.44 8.71 8.33
N LYS A 661 14.64 7.83 7.33
CA LYS A 661 13.72 7.68 6.19
C LYS A 661 12.35 7.18 6.67
N VAL A 662 12.31 6.04 7.36
CA VAL A 662 11.06 5.48 7.91
C VAL A 662 10.36 6.47 8.84
N PHE A 663 11.13 7.17 9.68
CA PHE A 663 10.64 8.18 10.61
C PHE A 663 9.97 9.35 9.88
N ASN A 664 10.60 9.91 8.83
CA ASN A 664 10.08 11.11 8.15
C ASN A 664 8.77 10.86 7.41
N TYR A 665 8.64 9.75 6.68
CA TYR A 665 7.36 9.44 6.03
C TYR A 665 6.24 9.31 7.07
N GLY A 666 6.45 8.54 8.14
CA GLY A 666 5.48 8.47 9.24
C GLY A 666 5.12 9.83 9.84
N ARG A 667 6.12 10.70 10.06
CA ARG A 667 5.94 12.06 10.59
C ARG A 667 5.14 12.97 9.64
N ILE A 668 5.37 12.90 8.34
CA ILE A 668 4.64 13.65 7.30
C ILE A 668 3.17 13.21 7.25
N TYR A 669 2.90 11.90 7.31
CA TYR A 669 1.55 11.31 7.40
C TYR A 669 0.81 11.56 8.75
N GLY A 670 1.20 12.58 9.50
CA GLY A 670 0.52 12.99 10.72
C GLY A 670 0.84 12.17 11.97
N ALA A 671 1.83 11.25 11.96
CA ALA A 671 2.24 10.60 13.20
C ALA A 671 2.68 11.64 14.27
N GLY A 672 2.47 11.28 15.54
CA GLY A 672 2.79 12.12 16.70
C GLY A 672 3.87 11.51 17.59
N VAL A 673 4.19 12.22 18.68
CA VAL A 673 5.30 11.91 19.60
C VAL A 673 5.35 10.43 20.02
N LYS A 674 4.22 9.83 20.44
CA LYS A 674 4.17 8.41 20.87
C LYS A 674 4.65 7.41 19.80
N PHE A 675 4.44 7.68 18.51
CA PHE A 675 4.96 6.85 17.42
C PHE A 675 6.48 7.03 17.28
N ALA A 676 6.95 8.27 17.36
CA ALA A 676 8.37 8.61 17.29
C ALA A 676 9.17 8.00 18.44
N THR A 677 8.71 8.13 19.70
CA THR A 677 9.33 7.50 20.88
C THR A 677 9.47 5.98 20.67
N ARG A 678 8.40 5.31 20.23
CA ARG A 678 8.41 3.86 19.96
C ARG A 678 9.37 3.48 18.84
N LEU A 679 9.45 4.27 17.76
CA LEU A 679 10.38 4.00 16.66
C LEU A 679 11.83 4.23 17.08
N LEU A 680 12.12 5.30 17.83
CA LEU A 680 13.45 5.57 18.41
C LEU A 680 13.92 4.39 19.27
N LYS A 681 13.08 3.88 20.19
CA LYS A 681 13.41 2.70 21.01
C LYS A 681 13.51 1.39 20.23
N GLN A 682 13.02 1.34 18.98
CA GLN A 682 13.25 0.22 18.06
C GLN A 682 14.57 0.36 17.27
N CYS A 683 15.10 1.57 17.11
CA CYS A 683 16.38 1.84 16.45
C CYS A 683 17.54 1.77 17.44
N ASN A 684 17.37 2.33 18.64
CA ASN A 684 18.30 2.19 19.76
C ASN A 684 17.54 1.74 21.02
N ALA A 685 17.80 0.51 21.47
CA ALA A 685 17.16 -0.09 22.63
C ALA A 685 17.66 0.47 23.98
N SER A 686 18.79 1.19 24.00
CA SER A 686 19.36 1.78 25.23
C SER A 686 18.82 3.16 25.58
N LEU A 687 17.88 3.72 24.80
CA LEU A 687 17.24 4.99 25.09
C LEU A 687 16.13 4.82 26.13
N SER A 688 16.16 5.61 27.20
CA SER A 688 15.04 5.65 28.14
C SER A 688 13.77 6.23 27.49
N ASP A 689 12.59 5.91 28.02
CA ASP A 689 11.33 6.49 27.48
C ASP A 689 11.32 8.02 27.55
N GLU A 690 11.87 8.61 28.62
CA GLU A 690 11.98 10.06 28.77
C GLU A 690 12.94 10.69 27.75
N GLN A 691 14.11 10.09 27.53
CA GLN A 691 15.08 10.55 26.53
C GLN A 691 14.48 10.46 25.11
N ALA A 692 13.89 9.30 24.77
CA ALA A 692 13.26 9.10 23.46
C ALA A 692 12.06 10.05 23.25
N GLU A 693 11.28 10.36 24.29
CA GLU A 693 10.20 11.36 24.21
C GLU A 693 10.75 12.79 24.08
N MET A 694 11.84 13.15 24.78
CA MET A 694 12.49 14.45 24.68
C MET A 694 13.11 14.69 23.30
N MET A 695 13.77 13.68 22.73
CA MET A 695 14.32 13.71 21.37
C MET A 695 13.20 13.82 20.33
N ALA A 696 12.11 13.04 20.49
CA ALA A 696 10.93 13.16 19.63
C ALA A 696 10.32 14.58 19.71
N LYS A 697 10.04 15.10 20.91
CA LYS A 697 9.54 16.47 21.13
C LYS A 697 10.43 17.52 20.46
N THR A 698 11.75 17.40 20.62
CA THR A 698 12.75 18.29 20.00
C THR A 698 12.65 18.28 18.47
N LEU A 699 12.53 17.10 17.84
CA LEU A 699 12.36 17.03 16.39
C LEU A 699 11.01 17.55 15.90
N TYR A 700 9.90 17.27 16.61
CA TYR A 700 8.59 17.85 16.26
C TYR A 700 8.62 19.39 16.36
N ALA A 701 9.27 19.95 17.39
CA ALA A 701 9.44 21.39 17.54
C ALA A 701 10.31 22.01 16.44
N LYS A 702 11.41 21.35 16.02
CA LYS A 702 12.26 21.83 14.90
C LYS A 702 11.59 21.70 13.53
N THR A 703 10.73 20.70 13.32
CA THR A 703 10.14 20.40 11.99
C THR A 703 8.71 20.91 11.84
N LYS A 704 7.75 20.42 12.65
CA LYS A 704 6.36 20.90 12.59
C LYS A 704 6.20 22.28 13.21
N GLY A 705 7.08 22.65 14.15
CA GLY A 705 7.02 23.93 14.85
C GLY A 705 6.17 23.89 16.11
N GLN A 706 5.90 25.07 16.67
CA GLN A 706 5.02 25.27 17.83
C GLN A 706 3.60 25.59 17.34
N THR A 707 2.57 25.19 18.09
CA THR A 707 1.17 25.54 17.80
C THR A 707 0.67 26.63 18.74
N ASN A 708 0.23 27.76 18.20
CA ASN A 708 -0.46 28.82 18.94
C ASN A 708 -1.91 28.98 18.45
N THR A 709 -2.77 29.54 19.30
CA THR A 709 -4.19 29.84 19.04
C THR A 709 -4.50 31.31 19.29
N SER A 710 -5.51 31.84 18.60
CA SER A 710 -6.03 33.20 18.79
C SER A 710 -7.54 33.19 18.56
N LYS A 711 -8.29 34.10 19.21
CA LYS A 711 -9.73 34.29 18.94
C LYS A 711 -10.01 34.83 17.53
N PHE A 712 -8.98 35.29 16.81
CA PHE A 712 -9.06 35.84 15.46
C PHE A 712 -8.53 34.86 14.38
N LEU A 713 -8.29 33.61 14.75
CA LEU A 713 -7.97 32.49 13.86
C LEU A 713 -8.96 31.36 14.11
N ASP A 714 -9.44 30.72 13.05
CA ASP A 714 -10.50 29.72 13.12
C ASP A 714 -10.00 28.37 13.69
N ARG A 715 -8.67 28.21 13.78
CA ARG A 715 -7.99 27.06 14.38
C ARG A 715 -6.62 27.45 14.96
N ARG A 716 -5.98 26.49 15.64
CA ARG A 716 -4.54 26.53 15.94
C ARG A 716 -3.73 26.67 14.64
N MET A 717 -2.53 27.23 14.74
CA MET A 717 -1.62 27.32 13.61
C MET A 717 -0.19 27.00 14.03
N TYR A 718 0.50 26.21 13.21
CA TYR A 718 1.92 25.88 13.36
C TYR A 718 2.79 27.07 12.95
N HIS A 719 3.90 27.30 13.66
CA HIS A 719 4.91 28.26 13.29
C HIS A 719 6.31 27.87 13.82
N GLY A 720 7.36 28.39 13.18
CA GLY A 720 8.76 28.28 13.66
C GLY A 720 9.44 26.93 13.43
N GLY A 721 8.82 25.99 12.71
CA GLY A 721 9.46 24.76 12.23
C GLY A 721 9.60 24.73 10.71
N THR A 722 10.55 23.94 10.20
CA THR A 722 10.89 23.85 8.75
C THR A 722 9.72 23.46 7.84
N GLU A 723 8.68 22.86 8.40
CA GLU A 723 7.51 22.31 7.69
C GLU A 723 6.18 22.91 8.17
N SER A 724 6.21 23.93 9.04
CA SER A 724 4.99 24.50 9.64
C SER A 724 3.95 24.94 8.59
N ILE A 725 4.39 25.59 7.52
CA ILE A 725 3.51 26.03 6.42
C ILE A 725 2.82 24.85 5.75
N MET A 726 3.56 23.80 5.38
CA MET A 726 3.00 22.58 4.81
C MET A 726 1.93 21.98 5.73
N PHE A 727 2.18 21.85 7.04
CA PHE A 727 1.17 21.33 7.97
C PHE A 727 -0.05 22.23 8.11
N ASN A 728 0.11 23.55 8.04
CA ASN A 728 -1.02 24.48 8.03
C ASN A 728 -1.88 24.35 6.76
N VAL A 729 -1.28 24.08 5.60
CA VAL A 729 -2.00 23.84 4.32
C VAL A 729 -2.65 22.45 4.30
N LEU A 730 -1.98 21.42 4.80
CA LEU A 730 -2.57 20.07 4.89
C LEU A 730 -3.70 20.02 5.94
N GLU A 731 -3.57 20.72 7.06
CA GLU A 731 -4.72 20.94 7.96
C GLU A 731 -5.79 21.81 7.28
N SER A 732 -5.47 22.82 6.48
CA SER A 732 -6.51 23.65 5.83
C SER A 732 -7.35 22.88 4.81
N ILE A 733 -6.72 22.05 3.96
CA ILE A 733 -7.42 21.16 3.02
C ILE A 733 -8.26 20.13 3.80
N ALA A 734 -7.70 19.53 4.85
CA ALA A 734 -8.45 18.60 5.70
C ALA A 734 -9.63 19.29 6.41
N TYR A 735 -9.54 20.56 6.79
CA TYR A 735 -10.61 21.30 7.45
C TYR A 735 -11.70 21.86 6.52
N GLN A 736 -11.64 21.59 5.20
CA GLN A 736 -12.76 21.86 4.29
C GLN A 736 -13.95 20.92 4.58
N GLU A 737 -15.16 21.36 4.23
CA GLU A 737 -16.39 20.55 4.35
C GLU A 737 -16.38 19.35 3.40
N ASP A 738 -15.94 19.57 2.15
CA ASP A 738 -15.70 18.55 1.12
C ASP A 738 -14.22 18.61 0.66
N PRO A 739 -13.27 18.05 1.44
CA PRO A 739 -11.83 18.05 1.13
C PRO A 739 -11.52 17.39 -0.20
N LYS A 740 -10.69 18.04 -1.01
CA LYS A 740 -10.31 17.59 -2.36
C LYS A 740 -8.79 17.57 -2.55
N THR A 741 -8.31 16.68 -3.42
CA THR A 741 -6.91 16.74 -3.89
C THR A 741 -6.67 18.05 -4.65
N PRO A 742 -5.54 18.74 -4.45
CA PRO A 742 -5.28 20.03 -5.08
C PRO A 742 -5.19 19.97 -6.61
N VAL A 743 -4.86 18.80 -7.19
CA VAL A 743 -4.61 18.66 -8.64
C VAL A 743 -5.82 18.15 -9.40
N LEU A 744 -6.32 16.92 -9.20
CA LEU A 744 -7.50 16.43 -9.95
C LEU A 744 -8.85 16.68 -9.26
N GLY A 745 -8.86 17.30 -8.08
CA GLY A 745 -10.10 17.67 -7.38
C GLY A 745 -10.91 16.47 -6.89
N ALA A 746 -10.27 15.32 -6.68
CA ALA A 746 -10.92 14.13 -6.16
C ALA A 746 -11.19 14.31 -4.67
N ALA A 747 -12.45 14.16 -4.27
CA ALA A 747 -12.91 14.37 -2.91
C ALA A 747 -12.70 13.13 -2.01
N ILE A 748 -12.70 13.35 -0.70
CA ILE A 748 -12.65 12.28 0.30
C ILE A 748 -14.00 11.56 0.43
N THR A 749 -13.94 10.28 0.85
CA THR A 749 -15.10 9.46 1.26
C THR A 749 -15.96 10.18 2.29
N ASP A 750 -17.29 10.05 2.17
CA ASP A 750 -18.25 10.71 3.07
C ASP A 750 -18.13 10.20 4.52
N ALA A 751 -17.57 9.01 4.73
CA ALA A 751 -17.23 8.50 6.05
C ALA A 751 -16.08 9.28 6.74
N LEU A 752 -15.47 10.26 6.07
CA LEU A 752 -14.39 11.12 6.59
C LEU A 752 -14.57 12.62 6.25
N THR A 753 -15.77 13.08 5.87
CA THR A 753 -16.11 14.52 5.82
C THR A 753 -16.50 15.04 7.21
N ILE A 754 -16.17 16.29 7.55
CA ILE A 754 -16.35 16.83 8.91
C ILE A 754 -17.82 16.80 9.36
N ALA A 755 -18.76 17.03 8.45
CA ALA A 755 -20.20 16.96 8.74
C ALA A 755 -20.70 15.59 9.26
N ASN A 756 -19.87 14.54 9.18
CA ASN A 756 -20.19 13.20 9.67
C ASN A 756 -19.29 12.76 10.86
N LEU A 757 -18.43 13.65 11.39
CA LEU A 757 -17.43 13.34 12.41
C LEU A 757 -17.59 14.24 13.66
N ASN A 758 -18.33 13.77 14.67
CA ASN A 758 -18.53 14.53 15.92
C ASN A 758 -17.46 14.17 16.98
N LYS A 759 -17.42 12.90 17.40
CA LYS A 759 -16.57 12.42 18.52
C LYS A 759 -15.07 12.32 18.19
N ASN A 760 -14.73 12.01 16.95
CA ASN A 760 -13.33 11.88 16.50
C ASN A 760 -13.15 12.44 15.09
N ASN A 761 -12.31 13.46 14.96
CA ASN A 761 -12.04 14.13 13.68
C ASN A 761 -11.10 13.34 12.73
N TYR A 762 -10.52 12.21 13.15
CA TYR A 762 -9.57 11.39 12.37
C TYR A 762 -8.49 12.18 11.61
N LEU A 763 -8.07 13.34 12.15
CA LEU A 763 -7.33 14.38 11.41
C LEU A 763 -6.02 13.87 10.78
N THR A 764 -5.32 12.95 11.44
CA THR A 764 -4.09 12.32 10.93
C THR A 764 -4.36 11.49 9.67
N SER A 765 -5.42 10.68 9.67
CA SER A 765 -5.88 9.91 8.50
C SER A 765 -6.28 10.83 7.34
N ARG A 766 -6.86 12.00 7.64
CA ARG A 766 -7.33 12.98 6.66
C ARG A 766 -6.18 13.79 6.04
N ILE A 767 -5.19 14.20 6.85
CA ILE A 767 -3.90 14.78 6.37
C ILE A 767 -3.16 13.77 5.48
N ASN A 768 -3.03 12.52 5.93
CA ASN A 768 -2.41 11.45 5.15
C ASN A 768 -3.14 11.22 3.82
N TRP A 769 -4.47 11.29 3.81
CA TRP A 769 -5.27 11.16 2.61
C TRP A 769 -4.95 12.24 1.56
N VAL A 770 -4.74 13.51 1.95
CA VAL A 770 -4.43 14.60 0.99
C VAL A 770 -3.19 14.27 0.16
N ILE A 771 -2.11 13.82 0.80
CA ILE A 771 -0.86 13.45 0.12
C ILE A 771 -1.03 12.15 -0.68
N GLN A 772 -1.51 11.07 -0.05
CA GLN A 772 -1.59 9.76 -0.73
C GLN A 772 -2.56 9.73 -1.91
N SER A 773 -3.68 10.46 -1.78
CA SER A 773 -4.66 10.63 -2.86
C SER A 773 -4.07 11.51 -3.98
N SER A 774 -3.15 12.43 -3.68
CA SER A 774 -2.42 13.20 -4.69
C SER A 774 -1.35 12.38 -5.43
N GLY A 775 -0.70 11.41 -4.79
CA GLY A 775 0.13 10.43 -5.51
C GLY A 775 -0.67 9.62 -6.54
N VAL A 776 -1.91 9.24 -6.20
CA VAL A 776 -2.82 8.57 -7.16
C VAL A 776 -3.20 9.48 -8.34
N ASP A 777 -3.38 10.79 -8.10
CA ASP A 777 -3.58 11.77 -9.16
C ASP A 777 -2.36 11.91 -10.10
N TYR A 778 -1.15 11.81 -9.54
CA TYR A 778 0.10 11.78 -10.29
C TYR A 778 0.18 10.55 -11.20
N LEU A 779 -0.03 9.36 -10.63
CA LEU A 779 -0.05 8.09 -11.37
C LEU A 779 -1.09 8.09 -12.50
N HIS A 780 -2.29 8.64 -12.28
CA HIS A 780 -3.31 8.75 -13.32
C HIS A 780 -2.92 9.66 -14.49
N LEU A 781 -2.34 10.83 -14.20
CA LEU A 781 -1.83 11.76 -15.22
C LEU A 781 -0.70 11.14 -16.04
N LEU A 782 0.20 10.42 -15.37
CA LEU A 782 1.34 9.73 -15.98
C LEU A 782 0.87 8.60 -16.91
N ILE A 783 -0.04 7.73 -16.45
CA ILE A 783 -0.64 6.65 -17.27
C ILE A 783 -1.36 7.21 -18.50
N VAL A 784 -2.22 8.23 -18.33
CA VAL A 784 -3.04 8.76 -19.44
C VAL A 784 -2.20 9.55 -20.45
N SER A 785 -1.17 10.27 -20.00
CA SER A 785 -0.23 10.92 -20.91
C SER A 785 0.66 9.92 -21.67
N MET A 786 1.11 8.83 -21.03
CA MET A 786 1.79 7.74 -21.74
C MET A 786 0.90 7.06 -22.79
N GLU A 787 -0.34 6.70 -22.46
CA GLU A 787 -1.32 6.14 -23.43
C GLU A 787 -1.51 7.07 -24.64
N PHE A 788 -1.60 8.39 -24.40
CA PHE A 788 -1.69 9.38 -25.48
C PHE A 788 -0.41 9.40 -26.34
N LEU A 789 0.78 9.38 -25.72
CA LEU A 789 2.06 9.42 -26.43
C LEU A 789 2.32 8.14 -27.24
N LEU A 790 2.07 6.95 -26.66
CA LEU A 790 2.16 5.65 -27.34
C LEU A 790 1.26 5.62 -28.57
N LYS A 791 -0.01 6.04 -28.45
CA LYS A 791 -0.95 6.17 -29.58
C LYS A 791 -0.49 7.19 -30.63
N LYS A 792 -0.04 8.37 -30.20
CA LYS A 792 0.44 9.46 -31.09
C LYS A 792 1.63 9.02 -31.95
N PHE A 793 2.56 8.25 -31.37
CA PHE A 793 3.77 7.77 -32.04
C PHE A 793 3.71 6.32 -32.53
N ARG A 794 2.52 5.69 -32.43
CA ARG A 794 2.18 4.34 -32.90
C ARG A 794 3.16 3.27 -32.39
N ILE A 795 3.45 3.31 -31.10
CA ILE A 795 4.20 2.27 -30.37
C ILE A 795 3.23 1.21 -29.88
N ASP A 796 3.58 -0.07 -30.07
CA ASP A 796 2.87 -1.21 -29.50
C ASP A 796 3.39 -1.45 -28.07
N GLY A 797 2.74 -0.79 -27.10
CA GLY A 797 3.16 -0.77 -25.69
C GLY A 797 2.00 -0.95 -24.74
N ARG A 798 2.19 -1.77 -23.70
CA ARG A 798 1.16 -2.10 -22.69
C ARG A 798 1.70 -1.92 -21.28
N LEU A 799 0.93 -1.25 -20.42
CA LEU A 799 1.22 -1.19 -18.98
C LEU A 799 1.09 -2.59 -18.38
N ILE A 800 2.17 -3.14 -17.82
CA ILE A 800 2.15 -4.48 -17.20
C ILE A 800 1.87 -4.43 -15.70
N ILE A 801 2.48 -3.46 -14.99
CA ILE A 801 2.32 -3.29 -13.55
C ILE A 801 2.62 -1.86 -13.11
N THR A 802 1.97 -1.46 -12.02
CA THR A 802 2.31 -0.31 -11.18
C THR A 802 2.50 -0.79 -9.75
N VAL A 803 3.61 -0.49 -9.09
CA VAL A 803 3.93 -0.90 -7.71
C VAL A 803 4.35 0.33 -6.90
N HIS A 804 3.42 0.85 -6.09
CA HIS A 804 3.59 2.13 -5.41
C HIS A 804 3.83 3.29 -6.41
N ASP A 805 5.07 3.78 -6.48
CA ASP A 805 5.64 4.82 -7.33
C ASP A 805 6.42 4.24 -8.55
N GLU A 806 6.60 2.92 -8.63
CA GLU A 806 7.18 2.19 -9.76
C GLU A 806 6.12 1.92 -10.85
N LEU A 807 6.43 2.18 -12.12
CA LEU A 807 5.56 1.83 -13.25
C LEU A 807 6.34 1.24 -14.42
N ARG A 808 5.86 0.11 -14.97
CA ARG A 808 6.54 -0.61 -16.06
C ARG A 808 5.60 -0.87 -17.23
N TYR A 809 6.07 -0.51 -18.43
CA TYR A 809 5.46 -0.87 -19.71
C TYR A 809 6.24 -2.03 -20.33
N MET A 810 5.55 -2.94 -21.00
CA MET A 810 6.17 -3.86 -21.95
C MET A 810 5.99 -3.29 -23.36
N VAL A 811 7.09 -3.19 -24.10
CA VAL A 811 7.15 -2.74 -25.49
C VAL A 811 8.00 -3.70 -26.30
N LYS A 812 7.93 -3.61 -27.62
CA LYS A 812 8.92 -4.28 -28.47
C LYS A 812 10.30 -3.66 -28.27
N SER A 813 11.36 -4.48 -28.40
CA SER A 813 12.74 -4.03 -28.27
C SER A 813 13.12 -2.93 -29.27
N GLU A 814 12.48 -2.89 -30.45
CA GLU A 814 12.68 -1.85 -31.48
C GLU A 814 12.22 -0.44 -31.07
N ASP A 815 11.29 -0.32 -30.11
CA ASP A 815 10.73 0.94 -29.63
C ASP A 815 11.24 1.33 -28.21
N ARG A 816 12.19 0.58 -27.63
CA ARG A 816 12.54 0.68 -26.19
C ARG A 816 13.08 2.05 -25.75
N TYR A 817 14.10 2.58 -26.42
CA TYR A 817 14.68 3.89 -26.06
C TYR A 817 13.72 5.05 -26.35
N LYS A 818 12.96 4.94 -27.46
CA LYS A 818 11.90 5.87 -27.82
C LYS A 818 10.79 5.88 -26.75
N THR A 819 10.43 4.73 -26.20
CA THR A 819 9.48 4.62 -25.06
C THR A 819 10.04 5.26 -23.80
N ALA A 820 11.34 5.09 -23.50
CA ALA A 820 11.99 5.74 -22.36
C ALA A 820 11.95 7.28 -22.48
N LEU A 821 12.18 7.83 -23.68
CA LEU A 821 12.03 9.26 -23.95
C LEU A 821 10.57 9.74 -23.77
N LEU A 822 9.58 8.97 -24.23
CA LEU A 822 8.16 9.32 -24.00
C LEU A 822 7.78 9.27 -22.52
N LEU A 823 8.37 8.35 -21.74
CA LEU A 823 8.17 8.27 -20.30
C LEU A 823 8.76 9.49 -19.57
N GLN A 824 9.96 9.94 -19.96
CA GLN A 824 10.54 11.19 -19.47
C GLN A 824 9.64 12.41 -19.80
N ILE A 825 9.10 12.50 -21.01
CA ILE A 825 8.16 13.56 -21.43
C ILE A 825 6.85 13.49 -20.63
N SER A 826 6.33 12.30 -20.35
CA SER A 826 5.12 12.07 -19.55
C SER A 826 5.30 12.52 -18.09
N ASN A 827 6.46 12.28 -17.48
CA ASN A 827 6.81 12.80 -16.15
C ASN A 827 6.87 14.33 -16.15
N LEU A 828 7.54 14.94 -17.12
CA LEU A 828 7.58 16.40 -17.29
C LEU A 828 6.18 17.01 -17.42
N TRP A 829 5.30 16.42 -18.25
CA TRP A 829 3.90 16.88 -18.40
C TRP A 829 3.11 16.73 -17.10
N THR A 830 3.31 15.62 -16.38
CA THR A 830 2.63 15.37 -15.09
C THR A 830 3.08 16.39 -14.04
N ARG A 831 4.39 16.68 -13.95
CA ARG A 831 4.93 17.68 -13.01
C ARG A 831 4.50 19.10 -13.37
N ALA A 832 4.50 19.47 -14.66
CA ALA A 832 3.97 20.75 -15.12
C ALA A 832 2.48 20.95 -14.73
N MET A 833 1.66 19.91 -14.88
CA MET A 833 0.25 19.93 -14.46
C MET A 833 0.09 20.10 -12.94
N PHE A 834 0.96 19.48 -12.14
CA PHE A 834 1.00 19.64 -10.68
C PHE A 834 1.40 21.06 -10.27
N CYS A 835 2.47 21.60 -10.85
CA CYS A 835 2.92 22.97 -10.59
C CYS A 835 1.82 23.99 -10.90
N GLU A 836 1.25 23.93 -12.11
CA GLU A 836 0.25 24.89 -12.57
C GLU A 836 -0.99 24.90 -11.66
N GLN A 837 -1.51 23.72 -11.30
CA GLN A 837 -2.69 23.61 -10.42
C GLN A 837 -2.41 24.05 -8.98
N LEU A 838 -1.15 23.98 -8.53
CA LEU A 838 -0.67 24.55 -7.26
C LEU A 838 -0.18 26.00 -7.39
N GLY A 839 -0.36 26.64 -8.55
CA GLY A 839 -0.13 28.07 -8.77
C GLY A 839 1.16 28.43 -9.50
N ILE A 840 2.17 27.56 -9.40
CA ILE A 840 3.54 27.80 -9.86
C ILE A 840 3.66 27.51 -11.36
N LYS A 841 4.30 28.38 -12.15
CA LYS A 841 4.29 28.29 -13.62
C LYS A 841 5.53 27.56 -14.19
N GLU A 842 6.52 27.38 -13.34
CA GLU A 842 7.83 26.81 -13.62
C GLU A 842 7.89 25.32 -13.21
N VAL A 843 8.84 24.57 -13.77
CA VAL A 843 9.19 23.20 -13.32
C VAL A 843 10.71 23.14 -13.12
N PRO A 844 11.21 22.84 -11.90
CA PRO A 844 12.65 22.72 -11.65
C PRO A 844 13.28 21.58 -12.45
N GLN A 845 14.42 21.82 -13.09
CA GLN A 845 15.12 20.80 -13.88
C GLN A 845 15.51 19.57 -13.04
N SER A 846 15.86 19.76 -11.77
CA SER A 846 16.23 18.69 -10.83
C SER A 846 15.13 17.66 -10.57
N CYS A 847 13.86 17.99 -10.85
CA CYS A 847 12.74 17.05 -10.73
C CYS A 847 11.96 16.82 -12.05
N ALA A 848 12.20 17.63 -13.08
CA ALA A 848 11.53 17.57 -14.39
C ALA A 848 11.56 16.20 -15.06
N PHE A 849 12.59 15.41 -14.79
CA PHE A 849 12.86 14.09 -15.34
C PHE A 849 12.97 13.04 -14.23
N PHE A 850 12.75 11.77 -14.55
CA PHE A 850 13.22 10.65 -13.71
C PHE A 850 14.75 10.65 -13.66
N SER A 851 15.35 10.31 -12.52
CA SER A 851 16.80 10.15 -12.40
C SER A 851 17.34 9.20 -13.48
N GLU A 852 16.75 8.01 -13.59
CA GLU A 852 17.02 7.03 -14.65
C GLU A 852 15.72 6.33 -15.08
N VAL A 853 15.68 5.85 -16.33
CA VAL A 853 14.65 4.95 -16.85
C VAL A 853 15.28 3.60 -17.12
N ASP A 854 14.73 2.56 -16.48
CA ASP A 854 15.18 1.18 -16.63
C ASP A 854 14.64 0.55 -17.92
N ILE A 855 15.48 -0.25 -18.56
CA ILE A 855 15.17 -1.09 -19.73
C ILE A 855 15.73 -2.50 -19.48
N ASP A 856 14.85 -3.50 -19.44
CA ASP A 856 15.21 -4.87 -19.03
C ASP A 856 14.39 -5.93 -19.79
N THR A 857 14.80 -7.19 -19.69
CA THR A 857 14.02 -8.37 -20.10
C THR A 857 13.30 -9.04 -18.93
N ILE A 858 13.71 -8.76 -17.68
CA ILE A 858 13.06 -9.25 -16.46
C ILE A 858 12.54 -8.11 -15.58
N LEU A 859 11.55 -8.38 -14.74
CA LEU A 859 11.08 -7.40 -13.76
C LEU A 859 11.95 -7.45 -12.49
N ARG A 860 12.64 -6.35 -12.17
CA ARG A 860 13.35 -6.10 -10.90
C ARG A 860 13.32 -4.61 -10.58
N LYS A 861 13.60 -4.20 -9.34
CA LYS A 861 13.55 -2.76 -8.97
C LYS A 861 14.69 -1.98 -9.63
N GLU A 862 15.90 -2.52 -9.55
CA GLU A 862 17.13 -1.93 -10.10
C GLU A 862 17.72 -2.94 -11.09
N VAL A 863 17.98 -2.52 -12.34
CA VAL A 863 18.44 -3.44 -13.41
C VAL A 863 19.81 -4.07 -13.19
N THR A 864 20.57 -3.57 -12.21
CA THR A 864 21.92 -4.03 -11.86
C THR A 864 21.91 -5.21 -10.87
N LEU A 865 20.76 -5.54 -10.27
CA LEU A 865 20.66 -6.61 -9.27
C LEU A 865 20.81 -7.99 -9.90
N ASP A 866 21.75 -8.78 -9.38
CA ASP A 866 22.02 -10.17 -9.81
C ASP A 866 20.86 -11.15 -9.53
N CYS A 867 19.90 -10.74 -8.70
CA CYS A 867 18.75 -11.53 -8.23
C CYS A 867 19.09 -12.89 -7.60
N VAL A 868 20.32 -13.06 -7.08
CA VAL A 868 20.76 -14.30 -6.44
C VAL A 868 20.08 -14.49 -5.08
N THR A 869 19.53 -15.67 -4.83
CA THR A 869 18.87 -16.08 -3.58
C THR A 869 19.15 -17.57 -3.27
N PRO A 870 18.77 -18.09 -2.09
CA PRO A 870 18.94 -19.51 -1.76
C PRO A 870 18.15 -20.47 -2.66
N SER A 871 17.10 -19.99 -3.34
CA SER A 871 16.29 -20.74 -4.30
C SER A 871 16.58 -20.39 -5.77
N HIS A 872 17.29 -19.28 -6.02
CA HIS A 872 17.79 -18.88 -7.34
C HIS A 872 19.29 -18.57 -7.27
N PRO A 873 20.18 -19.58 -7.34
CA PRO A 873 21.62 -19.40 -7.15
C PRO A 873 22.34 -18.78 -8.36
N ASN A 874 21.69 -18.75 -9.52
CA ASN A 874 22.27 -18.23 -10.77
C ASN A 874 22.12 -16.70 -10.82
N SER A 875 23.18 -16.01 -11.25
CA SER A 875 23.13 -14.56 -11.48
C SER A 875 22.41 -14.23 -12.79
N ILE A 876 21.48 -13.29 -12.76
CA ILE A 876 20.81 -12.75 -13.94
C ILE A 876 21.62 -11.55 -14.48
N PRO A 877 21.99 -11.51 -15.78
CA PRO A 877 22.72 -10.38 -16.37
C PRO A 877 22.03 -9.03 -16.12
N PRO A 878 22.77 -7.91 -16.00
CA PRO A 878 22.18 -6.60 -15.79
C PRO A 878 21.48 -6.06 -17.05
N GLY A 879 20.45 -5.23 -16.85
CA GLY A 879 19.81 -4.44 -17.91
C GLY A 879 20.48 -3.07 -18.13
N GLU A 880 19.82 -2.21 -18.92
CA GLU A 880 20.24 -0.81 -19.13
C GLU A 880 19.42 0.11 -18.21
N SER A 881 20.04 1.11 -17.57
CA SER A 881 19.30 2.23 -16.95
C SER A 881 19.88 3.55 -17.44
N LEU A 882 18.99 4.47 -17.85
CA LEU A 882 19.36 5.62 -18.66
C LEU A 882 18.72 6.90 -18.14
N ASP A 883 19.53 7.90 -17.78
CA ASP A 883 19.09 9.28 -17.61
C ASP A 883 18.69 9.92 -18.95
N ILE A 884 18.10 11.13 -18.87
CA ILE A 884 17.64 11.88 -20.05
C ILE A 884 18.75 12.17 -21.07
N HIS A 885 20.01 12.37 -20.66
CA HIS A 885 21.10 12.64 -21.59
C HIS A 885 21.52 11.38 -22.34
N LYS A 886 21.71 10.25 -21.63
CA LYS A 886 21.96 8.93 -22.24
C LYS A 886 20.84 8.54 -23.23
N ILE A 887 19.57 8.84 -22.90
CA ILE A 887 18.42 8.60 -23.79
C ILE A 887 18.51 9.45 -25.07
N LEU A 888 18.92 10.71 -24.97
CA LEU A 888 19.07 11.60 -26.14
C LEU A 888 20.24 11.15 -27.04
N GLU A 889 21.39 10.78 -26.47
CA GLU A 889 22.54 10.24 -27.22
C GLU A 889 22.16 8.97 -28.00
N LYS A 890 21.39 8.05 -27.39
CA LYS A 890 20.81 6.87 -28.07
C LYS A 890 19.84 7.27 -29.18
N CYS A 891 19.00 8.28 -28.95
CA CYS A 891 18.08 8.79 -29.99
C CYS A 891 18.81 9.39 -31.20
N GLU A 892 19.87 10.15 -30.98
CA GLU A 892 20.66 10.77 -32.06
C GLU A 892 21.49 9.75 -32.84
N SER A 893 22.21 8.88 -32.13
CA SER A 893 23.13 7.89 -32.75
C SER A 893 22.39 6.85 -33.62
N GLU A 894 21.22 6.38 -33.18
CA GLU A 894 20.35 5.48 -33.97
C GLU A 894 19.47 6.23 -34.98
N LYS A 895 19.66 7.55 -35.15
CA LYS A 895 18.92 8.44 -36.07
C LYS A 895 17.40 8.42 -35.88
N PHE A 896 16.94 8.27 -34.64
CA PHE A 896 15.53 8.33 -34.26
C PHE A 896 14.99 9.75 -34.30
N MET A 897 14.71 10.25 -35.52
CA MET A 897 13.77 11.35 -35.66
C MET A 897 12.41 10.92 -35.06
N ILE A 898 11.87 11.74 -34.16
CA ILE A 898 10.42 11.77 -33.89
C ILE A 898 9.75 12.39 -35.13
N GLY A 899 9.78 11.66 -36.24
CA GLY A 899 9.30 12.12 -37.54
C GLY A 899 7.80 12.39 -37.52
N CYS A 900 7.34 13.24 -38.45
CA CYS A 900 5.93 13.61 -38.58
C CYS A 900 5.03 12.36 -38.51
N PRO A 901 3.94 12.38 -37.71
CA PRO A 901 3.17 11.18 -37.38
C PRO A 901 2.70 10.46 -38.64
N ARG A 902 3.21 9.22 -38.84
CA ARG A 902 3.06 8.38 -40.05
C ARG A 902 1.65 8.51 -40.67
N LYS A 903 1.49 9.36 -41.69
CA LYS A 903 0.22 9.78 -42.35
C LYS A 903 -0.99 9.91 -41.41
N ARG A 904 -1.36 11.16 -41.07
CA ARG A 904 -2.57 11.63 -40.37
C ARG A 904 -3.12 10.66 -39.30
N ALA A 905 -2.98 11.01 -38.03
CA ALA A 905 -3.87 10.48 -37.00
C ALA A 905 -5.34 10.67 -37.43
N SER A 906 -6.20 9.72 -37.06
CA SER A 906 -7.66 9.88 -37.18
C SER A 906 -8.09 11.24 -36.64
N LYS A 907 -9.04 11.93 -37.31
CA LYS A 907 -9.55 13.25 -36.89
C LYS A 907 -9.72 13.28 -35.37
N GLN A 908 -8.80 13.93 -34.66
CA GLN A 908 -8.97 14.10 -33.23
C GLN A 908 -10.21 14.97 -33.05
N SER A 909 -11.11 14.52 -32.18
CA SER A 909 -12.17 15.39 -31.68
C SER A 909 -11.50 16.66 -31.16
N LYS A 910 -11.99 17.83 -31.60
CA LYS A 910 -11.69 19.07 -30.89
C LYS A 910 -12.36 18.95 -29.52
N ILE A 911 -11.58 18.55 -28.53
CA ILE A 911 -11.93 18.68 -27.13
C ILE A 911 -11.45 20.08 -26.77
N ASP A 912 -12.36 21.05 -26.79
CA ASP A 912 -12.04 22.42 -26.45
C ASP A 912 -11.68 22.48 -24.95
N TYR A 913 -10.48 22.97 -24.65
CA TYR A 913 -10.00 23.06 -23.27
C TYR A 913 -10.67 24.25 -22.56
N SER A 914 -11.57 23.95 -21.63
CA SER A 914 -12.04 24.92 -20.65
C SER A 914 -11.00 25.08 -19.54
N SER A 915 -10.55 26.32 -19.32
CA SER A 915 -9.76 26.64 -18.14
C SER A 915 -10.62 26.44 -16.89
N ARG A 916 -10.06 25.80 -15.86
CA ARG A 916 -10.75 25.51 -14.58
C ARG A 916 -10.16 26.34 -13.46
N GLU A 917 -11.00 26.72 -12.49
CA GLU A 917 -10.51 27.27 -11.24
C GLU A 917 -9.70 26.19 -10.49
N ARG A 918 -8.56 26.58 -9.92
CA ARG A 918 -7.66 25.69 -9.18
C ARG A 918 -8.33 25.26 -7.88
N VAL A 919 -8.17 24.00 -7.47
CA VAL A 919 -8.80 23.53 -6.22
C VAL A 919 -8.26 24.32 -5.02
N ILE A 920 -6.96 24.63 -5.02
CA ILE A 920 -6.26 25.32 -3.93
C ILE A 920 -6.66 26.79 -3.78
N SER A 921 -7.14 27.49 -4.83
CA SER A 921 -7.54 28.91 -4.70
C SER A 921 -8.78 29.10 -3.82
N ASN A 922 -9.57 28.04 -3.60
CA ASN A 922 -10.70 28.05 -2.68
C ASN A 922 -10.29 28.14 -1.19
N LEU A 923 -9.04 27.78 -0.82
CA LEU A 923 -8.58 27.82 0.58
C LEU A 923 -8.49 29.26 1.14
N ASP A 924 -8.11 30.21 0.30
CA ASP A 924 -7.89 31.63 0.66
C ASP A 924 -8.63 32.56 -0.32
N LYS A 925 -9.83 32.16 -0.74
CA LYS A 925 -10.69 32.88 -1.69
C LYS A 925 -11.22 34.21 -1.13
N GLU A 926 -11.42 34.26 0.18
CA GLU A 926 -11.89 35.45 0.92
C GLU A 926 -10.75 36.39 1.34
N LEU A 927 -9.49 35.93 1.28
CA LEU A 927 -8.33 36.70 1.71
C LEU A 927 -7.77 37.54 0.55
N ASN A 928 -7.65 38.85 0.78
CA ASN A 928 -6.90 39.72 -0.13
C ASN A 928 -5.38 39.46 -0.05
N SER A 929 -4.60 40.13 -0.91
CA SER A 929 -3.14 39.97 -0.95
C SER A 929 -2.47 40.27 0.41
N ASP A 930 -2.88 41.35 1.08
CA ASP A 930 -2.28 41.78 2.35
C ASP A 930 -2.56 40.81 3.50
N MET A 931 -3.77 40.24 3.56
CA MET A 931 -4.11 39.17 4.51
C MET A 931 -3.32 37.90 4.23
N LYS A 932 -3.12 37.52 2.97
CA LYS A 932 -2.26 36.38 2.60
C LYS A 932 -0.82 36.62 3.08
N VAL A 933 -0.24 37.78 2.79
CA VAL A 933 1.11 38.18 3.25
C VAL A 933 1.20 38.20 4.79
N ALA A 934 0.20 38.75 5.48
CA ALA A 934 0.17 38.78 6.95
C ALA A 934 0.03 37.37 7.56
N LYS A 935 -0.81 36.51 6.98
CA LYS A 935 -0.99 35.10 7.35
C LYS A 935 0.30 34.30 7.15
N ILE A 936 1.01 34.51 6.04
CA ILE A 936 2.31 33.87 5.75
C ILE A 936 3.39 34.34 6.74
N LYS A 937 3.48 35.66 7.00
CA LYS A 937 4.38 36.21 8.03
C LYS A 937 4.11 35.61 9.41
N LEU A 938 2.84 35.39 9.76
CA LEU A 938 2.47 34.74 11.02
C LEU A 938 2.91 33.27 11.08
N GLN A 939 2.77 32.50 10.00
CA GLN A 939 3.27 31.12 9.92
C GLN A 939 4.80 31.03 10.02
N ASN A 940 5.53 31.99 9.45
CA ASN A 940 6.98 32.10 9.53
C ASN A 940 7.51 32.73 10.84
N SER A 941 6.67 32.88 11.87
CA SER A 941 7.12 33.39 13.18
C SER A 941 8.02 32.37 13.87
N ILE A 942 9.30 32.71 14.09
CA ILE A 942 10.30 31.80 14.69
C ILE A 942 9.92 31.42 16.13
N ASP A 943 9.35 32.36 16.88
CA ASP A 943 9.10 32.22 18.31
C ASP A 943 7.72 32.79 18.73
N LYS A 944 7.43 32.71 20.03
CA LYS A 944 6.15 33.17 20.60
C LYS A 944 6.04 34.70 20.69
N ALA A 945 7.16 35.43 20.70
CA ALA A 945 7.13 36.91 20.71
C ALA A 945 6.85 37.47 19.31
N THR A 946 7.58 37.01 18.29
CA THR A 946 7.31 37.34 16.88
C THR A 946 5.91 36.91 16.45
N TRP A 947 5.43 35.75 16.90
CA TRP A 947 4.05 35.32 16.63
C TRP A 947 3.01 36.28 17.22
N ARG A 948 3.22 36.77 18.45
CA ARG A 948 2.36 37.80 19.10
C ARG A 948 2.38 39.13 18.34
N GLN A 949 3.51 39.53 17.79
CA GLN A 949 3.60 40.73 16.95
C GLN A 949 2.86 40.54 15.62
N ASN A 950 3.08 39.40 14.96
CA ASN A 950 2.48 39.09 13.66
C ASN A 950 0.97 38.87 13.73
N ILE A 951 0.41 38.30 14.82
CA ILE A 951 -1.05 38.14 14.95
C ILE A 951 -1.72 39.50 15.16
N ASN A 952 -1.10 40.43 15.90
CA ASN A 952 -1.61 41.79 16.03
C ASN A 952 -1.61 42.52 14.67
N ASN A 953 -0.58 42.32 13.85
CA ASN A 953 -0.54 42.84 12.49
C ASN A 953 -1.66 42.23 11.61
N TYR A 954 -1.84 40.91 11.64
CA TYR A 954 -2.93 40.22 10.93
C TYR A 954 -4.32 40.71 11.36
N ILE A 955 -4.55 40.93 12.67
CA ILE A 955 -5.79 41.50 13.20
C ILE A 955 -6.02 42.92 12.69
N ASN A 956 -4.98 43.76 12.66
CA ASN A 956 -5.09 45.13 12.16
C ASN A 956 -5.41 45.16 10.66
N VAL A 957 -4.74 44.34 9.85
CA VAL A 957 -5.03 44.19 8.41
C VAL A 957 -6.47 43.69 8.21
N LYS A 958 -6.91 42.66 8.96
CA LYS A 958 -8.30 42.17 8.89
C LYS A 958 -9.33 43.27 9.21
N LYS A 959 -9.12 44.02 10.31
CA LYS A 959 -9.99 45.12 10.73
C LYS A 959 -10.05 46.25 9.71
N ASN A 960 -8.92 46.63 9.12
CA ASN A 960 -8.89 47.66 8.09
C ASN A 960 -9.72 47.23 6.88
N ILE A 961 -9.61 45.98 6.44
CA ILE A 961 -10.39 45.45 5.31
C ILE A 961 -11.88 45.31 5.63
N GLU A 962 -12.24 44.96 6.88
CA GLU A 962 -13.63 44.97 7.35
C GLU A 962 -14.20 46.40 7.37
N PHE A 963 -13.40 47.39 7.78
CA PHE A 963 -13.75 48.82 7.75
C PHE A 963 -13.86 49.38 6.33
N ASP A 964 -12.93 49.05 5.43
CA ASP A 964 -12.95 49.45 4.03
C ASP A 964 -14.13 48.83 3.28
N LYS A 965 -14.47 47.56 3.57
CA LYS A 965 -15.71 46.92 3.09
C LYS A 965 -16.94 47.70 3.57
N PHE A 966 -17.04 47.96 4.88
CA PHE A 966 -18.14 48.72 5.48
C PHE A 966 -18.31 50.10 4.84
N ASN A 967 -17.21 50.86 4.68
CA ASN A 967 -17.22 52.16 4.02
C ASN A 967 -17.65 52.04 2.54
N SER A 968 -17.14 51.06 1.79
CA SER A 968 -17.54 50.86 0.40
C SER A 968 -19.03 50.47 0.24
N GLU A 969 -19.61 49.82 1.25
CA GLU A 969 -21.03 49.46 1.28
C GLU A 969 -21.91 50.65 1.72
N PHE A 970 -21.40 51.48 2.63
CA PHE A 970 -22.00 52.77 3.02
C PHE A 970 -22.00 53.75 1.85
N ASP A 971 -20.89 53.90 1.14
CA ASP A 971 -20.77 54.75 -0.05
C ASP A 971 -21.65 54.25 -1.20
N ARG A 972 -21.76 52.93 -1.40
CA ARG A 972 -22.73 52.36 -2.36
C ARG A 972 -24.17 52.70 -2.00
N ARG A 973 -24.54 52.68 -0.71
CA ARG A 973 -25.86 53.13 -0.25
C ARG A 973 -26.04 54.64 -0.48
N ASN A 974 -25.05 55.47 -0.15
CA ASN A 974 -25.10 56.91 -0.37
C ASN A 974 -25.23 57.26 -1.86
N ILE A 975 -24.48 56.62 -2.75
CA ILE A 975 -24.58 56.80 -4.21
C ILE A 975 -25.94 56.33 -4.75
N MET A 976 -26.58 55.31 -4.14
CA MET A 976 -27.98 54.98 -4.45
C MET A 976 -28.95 56.07 -4.00
N PHE A 977 -28.75 56.65 -2.80
CA PHE A 977 -29.55 57.78 -2.32
C PHE A 977 -29.37 59.03 -3.20
N GLU A 978 -28.15 59.38 -3.61
CA GLU A 978 -27.88 60.51 -4.53
C GLU A 978 -28.45 60.27 -5.94
N LYS A 979 -28.48 59.03 -6.42
CA LYS A 979 -29.18 58.67 -7.66
C LYS A 979 -30.71 58.71 -7.53
N SER A 980 -31.25 58.59 -6.32
CA SER A 980 -32.68 58.77 -6.07
C SER A 980 -33.07 60.26 -5.94
N SER A 981 -32.20 61.12 -5.41
CA SER A 981 -32.45 62.56 -5.29
C SER A 981 -32.25 63.32 -6.61
N THR A 982 -31.37 62.86 -7.50
CA THR A 982 -31.15 63.46 -8.84
C THR A 982 -32.30 63.24 -9.83
N LEU A 983 -33.30 62.42 -9.49
CA LEU A 983 -34.53 62.21 -10.27
C LEU A 983 -35.73 63.08 -9.80
N TYR A 984 -35.54 63.92 -8.78
CA TYR A 984 -36.60 64.75 -8.18
C TYR A 984 -36.28 66.25 -8.25
N ASN A 985 -35.98 66.78 -9.45
CA ASN A 985 -35.95 68.23 -9.70
C ASN A 985 -36.22 68.61 -11.18
N SER A 986 -37.48 68.43 -11.60
CA SER A 986 -38.06 69.14 -12.75
C SER A 986 -39.57 69.27 -12.56
N GLU A 987 -40.10 70.48 -12.68
CA GLU A 987 -41.51 70.82 -12.41
C GLU A 987 -42.45 70.13 -13.43
N ALA A 988 -43.36 69.25 -13.02
CA ALA A 988 -44.65 69.51 -12.36
C ALA A 988 -45.75 70.06 -13.30
N THR A 989 -46.78 69.24 -13.57
CA THR A 989 -48.21 69.66 -13.61
C THR A 989 -49.16 68.47 -13.81
N THR A 990 -50.10 68.26 -12.88
CA THR A 990 -51.57 68.08 -13.13
C THR A 990 -52.32 67.63 -11.85
N LYS A 991 -53.62 67.89 -11.83
CA LYS A 991 -54.63 67.53 -10.81
C LYS A 991 -55.92 67.12 -11.57
N PRO A 992 -56.91 66.43 -10.97
CA PRO A 992 -56.82 65.39 -9.93
C PRO A 992 -57.88 64.23 -10.06
N LEU A 993 -57.80 63.22 -9.18
CA LEU A 993 -58.89 62.34 -8.66
C LEU A 993 -59.57 61.23 -9.55
N LYS A 994 -59.22 59.95 -9.24
CA LYS A 994 -60.11 58.75 -9.05
C LYS A 994 -60.86 58.18 -10.29
N PRO A 995 -61.38 56.91 -10.31
CA PRO A 995 -61.67 55.99 -9.19
C PRO A 995 -61.40 54.44 -9.41
N LYS A 996 -61.88 53.62 -8.45
CA LYS A 996 -62.38 52.20 -8.57
C LYS A 996 -61.46 50.99 -8.92
N SER A 997 -60.96 50.35 -7.86
CA SER A 997 -61.32 48.98 -7.40
C SER A 997 -61.43 47.73 -8.33
N VAL A 998 -60.57 46.75 -8.05
CA VAL A 998 -60.88 45.32 -7.73
C VAL A 998 -61.38 44.34 -8.82
N LYS A 999 -60.60 43.24 -9.03
CA LYS A 999 -61.04 41.84 -8.76
C LYS A 999 -59.85 40.90 -8.51
N ARG A 1000 -60.11 39.73 -7.88
CA ARG A 1000 -59.13 38.76 -7.31
C ARG A 1000 -59.36 37.33 -7.83
N LYS A 1001 -58.28 36.53 -7.93
CA LYS A 1001 -58.04 35.22 -7.26
C LYS A 1001 -56.66 34.68 -7.72
N ILE A 1002 -55.74 34.14 -6.92
CA ILE A 1002 -55.69 33.55 -5.56
C ILE A 1002 -56.22 32.12 -5.45
N VAL A 1003 -55.28 31.18 -5.31
CA VAL A 1003 -55.19 29.93 -4.49
C VAL A 1003 -53.67 29.58 -4.46
N GLU A 1004 -52.99 29.14 -3.39
CA GLU A 1004 -53.08 29.33 -1.94
C GLU A 1004 -51.74 28.85 -1.33
N GLU A 1005 -51.19 29.57 -0.35
CA GLU A 1005 -50.23 29.03 0.64
C GLU A 1005 -50.39 29.85 1.94
N TYR A 1006 -50.24 29.22 3.10
CA TYR A 1006 -50.87 29.70 4.35
C TYR A 1006 -49.91 30.43 5.32
N GLU A 1007 -50.34 31.60 5.81
CA GLU A 1007 -49.82 32.22 7.05
C GLU A 1007 -50.91 32.24 8.15
N ILE A 1008 -50.59 31.67 9.31
CA ILE A 1008 -51.23 31.93 10.62
C ILE A 1008 -50.13 31.73 11.68
N GLY A 1009 -49.92 32.60 12.66
CA GLY A 1009 -50.50 33.91 12.92
C GLY A 1009 -49.95 34.48 14.23
N SER A 1010 -49.92 35.80 14.38
CA SER A 1010 -49.49 36.47 15.61
C SER A 1010 -50.65 36.60 16.60
N ASP A 1011 -50.57 35.95 17.77
CA ASP A 1011 -51.30 36.32 19.01
C ASP A 1011 -50.80 35.50 20.23
N GLY A 1012 -49.47 35.38 20.38
CA GLY A 1012 -48.86 34.61 21.48
C GLY A 1012 -48.76 35.36 22.82
N ASP A 1013 -48.58 36.68 22.78
CA ASP A 1013 -48.26 37.48 23.98
C ASP A 1013 -49.44 37.61 24.96
N GLU A 1014 -50.69 37.48 24.50
CA GLU A 1014 -51.87 37.52 25.40
C GLU A 1014 -52.10 36.21 26.17
N LEU A 1015 -51.51 35.09 25.73
CA LEU A 1015 -51.53 33.81 26.45
C LEU A 1015 -50.44 33.76 27.51
N LEU A 1016 -49.20 34.16 27.18
CA LEU A 1016 -48.10 34.18 28.16
C LEU A 1016 -48.39 35.13 29.33
N ALA A 1017 -49.07 36.25 29.06
CA ALA A 1017 -49.55 37.19 30.09
C ALA A 1017 -50.56 36.57 31.08
N ARG A 1018 -51.31 35.54 30.68
CA ARG A 1018 -52.28 34.83 31.55
C ARG A 1018 -51.63 33.68 32.33
N GLU A 1019 -50.52 33.13 31.84
CA GLU A 1019 -49.85 31.99 32.47
C GLU A 1019 -48.86 32.44 33.56
N ILE A 1020 -48.11 33.53 33.34
CA ILE A 1020 -47.27 34.17 34.37
C ILE A 1020 -48.12 34.71 35.54
N ALA A 1021 -49.39 35.09 35.29
CA ALA A 1021 -50.30 35.60 36.31
C ALA A 1021 -50.80 34.53 37.32
N LYS A 1022 -50.45 33.24 37.16
CA LYS A 1022 -51.14 32.12 37.84
C LYS A 1022 -50.32 31.31 38.84
N SER A 1023 -49.05 31.63 39.06
CA SER A 1023 -48.16 30.96 40.02
C SER A 1023 -47.73 31.84 41.20
N TYR A 1024 -48.43 32.96 41.42
CA TYR A 1024 -48.27 33.84 42.59
C TYR A 1024 -49.00 33.29 43.85
N SER A 1025 -48.66 32.07 44.27
CA SER A 1025 -48.95 31.53 45.61
C SER A 1025 -48.18 30.21 45.79
N GLU A 1026 -47.64 29.86 46.96
CA GLU A 1026 -47.73 30.50 48.28
C GLU A 1026 -46.36 31.01 48.78
N GLY A 1027 -46.35 31.80 49.86
CA GLY A 1027 -45.12 32.23 50.51
C GLY A 1027 -45.30 32.48 52.02
N ASN A 1028 -44.22 32.32 52.77
CA ASN A 1028 -44.07 32.64 54.20
C ASN A 1028 -42.55 32.87 54.48
N LEU A 1029 -42.07 33.74 55.37
CA LEU A 1029 -42.74 34.76 56.19
C LEU A 1029 -41.78 35.92 56.57
N LYS A 1030 -42.41 37.04 56.96
CA LYS A 1030 -41.95 38.29 57.63
C LYS A 1030 -40.91 38.12 58.78
N PRO A 1031 -40.40 39.22 59.41
CA PRO A 1031 -39.96 40.55 58.90
C PRO A 1031 -38.74 41.18 59.65
N ALA A 1032 -38.20 42.35 59.20
CA ALA A 1032 -37.97 43.54 60.07
C ALA A 1032 -37.34 44.80 59.38
N LYS A 1033 -38.14 45.88 59.29
CA LYS A 1033 -37.83 47.32 59.56
C LYS A 1033 -36.57 48.06 59.01
N THR A 1034 -36.88 49.12 58.21
CA THR A 1034 -36.38 50.53 58.27
C THR A 1034 -34.92 50.92 57.90
N SER A 1035 -34.61 52.09 57.30
CA SER A 1035 -35.45 53.10 56.59
C SER A 1035 -34.68 54.25 55.89
N LYS A 1036 -35.28 54.77 54.80
CA LYS A 1036 -35.41 56.20 54.39
C LYS A 1036 -34.20 57.04 53.88
N TYR A 1037 -34.37 57.47 52.61
CA TYR A 1037 -34.20 58.83 52.04
C TYR A 1037 -32.81 59.46 51.75
N LYS A 1038 -32.54 59.73 50.45
CA LYS A 1038 -32.72 61.03 49.72
C LYS A 1038 -31.54 61.43 48.79
N TYR A 1039 -31.94 61.91 47.62
CA TYR A 1039 -31.34 62.98 46.80
C TYR A 1039 -30.28 62.72 45.70
N ASN A 1040 -30.40 63.56 44.68
CA ASN A 1040 -29.63 63.74 43.44
C ASN A 1040 -29.75 65.26 43.17
N PRO A 1041 -28.67 66.05 42.95
CA PRO A 1041 -28.17 66.24 41.57
C PRO A 1041 -26.66 66.57 41.47
N ALA A 1042 -26.22 66.95 40.27
CA ALA A 1042 -24.89 67.50 39.96
C ALA A 1042 -24.76 69.02 40.27
N ILE A 1043 -23.64 69.64 39.84
CA ILE A 1043 -23.42 71.05 39.40
C ILE A 1043 -22.26 71.84 40.08
N LYS A 1044 -21.25 72.19 39.24
CA LYS A 1044 -20.33 73.38 39.23
C LYS A 1044 -19.29 73.64 40.36
N LYS A 1045 -18.05 73.88 39.87
CA LYS A 1045 -17.13 75.00 40.23
C LYS A 1045 -16.44 74.94 41.63
N LEU A 1046 -15.39 75.70 41.95
CA LEU A 1046 -14.68 76.84 41.30
C LEU A 1046 -13.19 76.87 41.74
N THR A 1047 -12.27 77.40 40.92
CA THR A 1047 -10.88 77.85 41.29
C THR A 1047 -9.92 76.83 41.93
N SER A 1048 -8.59 77.00 41.93
CA SER A 1048 -7.66 77.94 41.26
C SER A 1048 -6.35 77.15 41.09
N SER A 1049 -5.80 76.93 39.88
CA SER A 1049 -5.06 77.88 39.03
C SER A 1049 -3.79 78.44 39.67
N VAL A 1050 -2.75 78.65 38.85
CA VAL A 1050 -1.44 79.26 39.16
C VAL A 1050 -0.45 78.33 39.91
N LYS A 1051 0.83 78.23 39.54
CA LYS A 1051 1.56 78.44 38.26
C LYS A 1051 3.05 78.04 38.48
N LYS A 1052 3.87 78.23 37.43
CA LYS A 1052 5.33 78.47 37.51
C LYS A 1052 6.21 77.25 37.87
N GLU A 1053 7.30 76.98 37.14
CA GLU A 1053 8.57 77.74 37.06
C GLU A 1053 9.23 77.82 38.46
N HIS A 1054 10.41 77.25 38.72
CA HIS A 1054 11.54 77.02 37.80
C HIS A 1054 12.24 75.65 37.93
N LYS A 1055 13.00 75.35 36.87
CA LYS A 1055 14.22 74.52 36.76
C LYS A 1055 14.82 73.99 38.09
N ASN A 1056 15.25 72.72 38.13
CA ASN A 1056 16.69 72.37 38.09
C ASN A 1056 17.02 70.85 38.16
N PHE A 1057 18.06 70.47 37.41
CA PHE A 1057 19.12 69.47 37.69
C PHE A 1057 18.84 68.07 38.30
N SER A 1058 19.01 67.04 37.46
CA SER A 1058 20.01 65.94 37.54
C SER A 1058 20.36 65.23 38.86
N LYS A 1059 20.79 63.94 38.75
CA LYS A 1059 21.99 63.45 39.45
C LYS A 1059 22.68 62.24 38.78
N GLN A 1060 23.91 62.46 38.31
CA GLN A 1060 25.02 61.49 38.38
C GLN A 1060 25.76 61.68 39.71
N PRO A 1061 26.76 60.85 40.06
CA PRO A 1061 28.17 61.30 39.91
C PRO A 1061 29.18 60.15 39.64
N ALA A 1062 30.51 60.35 39.51
CA ALA A 1062 31.35 61.39 38.84
C ALA A 1062 32.85 61.06 39.07
N GLU A 1063 33.77 61.50 38.19
CA GLU A 1063 35.07 62.17 38.48
C GLU A 1063 36.05 62.21 37.26
N ARG A 1064 36.59 63.42 36.95
CA ARG A 1064 37.92 63.80 36.38
C ARG A 1064 38.46 63.16 35.06
N SER A 1065 39.23 63.86 34.19
CA SER A 1065 39.57 65.29 34.02
C SER A 1065 40.22 65.64 32.65
N SER A 1066 39.93 66.85 32.15
CA SER A 1066 40.55 67.69 31.07
C SER A 1066 41.90 67.36 30.40
N GLN A 1067 42.00 67.50 29.05
CA GLN A 1067 42.73 68.58 28.32
C GLN A 1067 42.52 68.57 26.78
N ASP A 1068 43.14 69.52 26.06
CA ASP A 1068 43.06 69.84 24.60
C ASP A 1068 43.62 68.72 23.66
N ASN A 1069 43.56 68.75 22.31
CA ASN A 1069 43.47 69.88 21.36
C ASN A 1069 42.84 69.49 19.98
N SER A 1070 42.78 70.43 19.03
CA SER A 1070 42.01 70.38 17.76
C SER A 1070 42.84 70.07 16.49
N LEU A 1071 42.17 69.72 15.37
CA LEU A 1071 42.28 70.40 14.03
C LEU A 1071 41.58 69.67 12.85
N VAL A 1072 40.64 70.38 12.19
CA VAL A 1072 40.46 70.58 10.71
C VAL A 1072 40.33 69.39 9.69
N ARG A 1073 39.53 69.65 8.62
CA ARG A 1073 39.25 68.80 7.41
C ARG A 1073 40.44 68.83 6.39
N PRO A 1074 40.39 68.44 5.08
CA PRO A 1074 39.32 67.83 4.23
C PRO A 1074 39.79 66.81 3.12
N ARG A 1075 38.86 66.41 2.21
CA ARG A 1075 39.11 66.05 0.77
C ARG A 1075 39.94 64.77 0.47
N SER A 1076 40.07 64.24 -0.76
CA SER A 1076 39.26 64.29 -2.01
C SER A 1076 39.68 63.22 -3.04
N VAL A 1077 38.74 62.86 -3.94
CA VAL A 1077 38.90 62.60 -5.40
C VAL A 1077 40.32 62.29 -5.95
N SER A 1078 40.51 61.07 -6.47
CA SER A 1078 40.98 60.80 -7.86
C SER A 1078 40.88 59.29 -8.15
N ASN A 1079 40.56 58.71 -9.31
CA ASN A 1079 40.43 59.11 -10.73
C ASN A 1079 41.56 58.61 -11.66
N ASN A 1080 41.27 57.50 -12.36
CA ASN A 1080 41.68 57.15 -13.73
C ASN A 1080 43.04 56.48 -14.06
N LYS A 1081 43.03 55.79 -15.24
CA LYS A 1081 44.18 55.43 -16.13
C LYS A 1081 45.10 54.28 -15.62
N ILE A 1082 45.68 53.37 -16.44
CA ILE A 1082 46.00 53.29 -17.89
C ILE A 1082 45.80 51.84 -18.47
N GLN A 1083 45.22 51.73 -19.70
CA GLN A 1083 45.41 50.78 -20.85
C GLN A 1083 45.78 49.26 -20.68
N THR A 1084 45.78 48.39 -21.72
CA THR A 1084 44.80 47.97 -22.77
C THR A 1084 45.31 46.72 -23.53
N LYS A 1085 44.41 45.85 -24.04
CA LYS A 1085 44.66 44.74 -25.03
C LYS A 1085 45.50 43.55 -24.46
N PHE A 1086 45.52 42.33 -25.01
CA PHE A 1086 45.26 41.82 -26.38
C PHE A 1086 44.25 40.62 -26.47
N TYR A 1087 44.44 39.64 -27.37
CA TYR A 1087 43.39 38.92 -28.12
C TYR A 1087 43.58 37.38 -28.17
N LYS A 1088 42.48 36.63 -28.39
CA LYS A 1088 42.35 35.31 -29.10
C LYS A 1088 43.01 34.00 -28.55
N ALA A 1089 42.14 33.10 -28.06
CA ALA A 1089 41.63 31.89 -28.75
C ALA A 1089 42.45 30.58 -29.00
N GLN A 1090 41.72 29.46 -28.81
CA GLN A 1090 41.70 28.15 -29.54
C GLN A 1090 42.58 26.91 -29.16
N TYR A 1091 41.84 25.83 -28.84
CA TYR A 1091 41.93 24.40 -29.25
C TYR A 1091 43.19 23.51 -29.12
N SER A 1092 43.03 22.46 -28.31
CA SER A 1092 43.31 21.01 -28.54
C SER A 1092 44.58 20.51 -29.24
N THR A 1093 45.19 19.46 -28.67
CA THR A 1093 45.21 18.09 -29.24
C THR A 1093 45.70 17.05 -28.21
N ALA A 1094 45.86 15.78 -28.59
CA ALA A 1094 46.07 14.63 -27.69
C ALA A 1094 47.38 13.84 -27.98
N ASN A 1095 47.50 12.67 -27.35
CA ASN A 1095 48.31 11.49 -27.71
C ASN A 1095 49.74 11.27 -27.13
N THR A 1096 49.82 10.21 -26.32
CA THR A 1096 50.71 9.01 -26.43
C THR A 1096 52.15 8.96 -25.89
N TYR A 1097 52.45 7.77 -25.33
CA TYR A 1097 53.73 7.05 -25.16
C TYR A 1097 54.89 7.65 -24.34
N GLY A 1098 55.57 6.80 -23.54
CA GLY A 1098 56.96 7.04 -23.12
C GLY A 1098 57.42 6.52 -21.74
N GLN A 1099 57.66 5.21 -21.61
CA GLN A 1099 58.74 4.52 -20.85
C GLN A 1099 59.17 4.92 -19.39
N LYS A 1100 59.72 3.93 -18.66
CA LYS A 1100 60.52 4.13 -17.42
C LYS A 1100 61.96 4.56 -17.76
N PRO A 1101 62.76 5.01 -16.77
CA PRO A 1101 63.79 4.09 -16.26
C PRO A 1101 64.10 4.16 -14.74
N ASP A 1102 64.94 3.19 -14.33
CA ASP A 1102 65.71 2.99 -13.08
C ASP A 1102 66.75 4.13 -12.79
N SER A 1103 67.43 4.30 -11.62
CA SER A 1103 67.41 3.74 -10.24
C SER A 1103 68.45 4.48 -9.34
N VAL A 1104 68.81 3.96 -8.14
CA VAL A 1104 70.10 4.18 -7.39
C VAL A 1104 70.28 5.55 -6.68
N LYS A 1105 70.80 5.74 -5.44
CA LYS A 1105 71.28 4.96 -4.23
C LYS A 1105 71.09 5.89 -2.99
N SER A 1106 71.10 5.48 -1.70
CA SER A 1106 72.23 4.93 -0.91
C SER A 1106 71.81 4.50 0.54
N TYR A 1107 72.74 3.95 1.34
CA TYR A 1107 72.58 3.41 2.73
C TYR A 1107 73.70 3.98 3.67
N PRO A 1108 73.53 3.99 5.02
CA PRO A 1108 73.87 2.86 5.93
C PRO A 1108 72.70 2.49 6.89
N LYS A 1109 72.54 1.31 7.51
CA LYS A 1109 73.42 0.28 8.17
C LYS A 1109 73.88 0.66 9.59
N ASN A 1110 73.90 -0.25 10.58
CA ASN A 1110 73.66 -1.72 10.63
C ASN A 1110 72.42 -2.04 11.54
N SER A 1111 71.89 -3.25 11.85
CA SER A 1111 72.32 -4.68 11.86
C SER A 1111 73.42 -5.05 12.87
N PRO A 1112 73.63 -6.32 13.32
CA PRO A 1112 72.91 -7.59 13.05
C PRO A 1112 71.77 -7.83 14.09
N THR A 1113 71.27 -9.02 14.51
CA THR A 1113 71.57 -10.49 14.38
C THR A 1113 70.24 -11.28 14.61
N GLU A 1114 70.04 -12.57 14.28
CA GLU A 1114 70.93 -13.55 13.63
C GLU A 1114 70.23 -14.37 12.51
N LYS A 1115 69.74 -15.61 12.74
CA LYS A 1115 69.43 -16.59 11.66
C LYS A 1115 68.27 -17.55 11.93
N LEU A 1116 67.53 -17.86 10.85
CA LEU A 1116 67.02 -19.18 10.33
C LEU A 1116 65.75 -18.88 9.48
N ASN A 1117 65.55 -19.22 8.20
CA ASN A 1117 66.09 -20.17 7.19
C ASN A 1117 65.19 -21.41 6.94
N ASN A 1118 65.10 -21.86 5.67
CA ASN A 1118 64.09 -22.80 5.16
C ASN A 1118 64.35 -24.28 5.49
N SER A 1119 63.29 -25.10 5.70
CA SER A 1119 63.06 -26.44 5.07
C SER A 1119 61.90 -27.24 5.73
N PRO A 1120 61.31 -28.26 5.06
CA PRO A 1120 60.28 -29.15 5.63
C PRO A 1120 60.67 -30.65 5.73
N SER A 1121 60.53 -31.24 6.93
CA SER A 1121 60.55 -32.70 7.23
C SER A 1121 59.92 -32.93 8.62
N ARG A 1122 59.12 -33.95 9.01
CA ARG A 1122 58.87 -35.37 8.61
C ARG A 1122 59.74 -36.40 9.37
N LEU A 1123 59.07 -37.40 9.98
CA LEU A 1123 59.55 -38.59 10.75
C LEU A 1123 59.86 -38.35 12.26
N SER A 1124 59.69 -39.32 13.20
CA SER A 1124 58.80 -40.50 13.26
C SER A 1124 58.83 -41.29 14.60
N LYS A 1125 57.67 -41.83 15.02
CA LYS A 1125 57.44 -43.17 15.66
C LYS A 1125 57.96 -43.49 17.09
N LEU A 1126 57.50 -44.68 17.55
CA LEU A 1126 57.82 -45.51 18.73
C LEU A 1126 56.97 -45.18 19.98
N PHE A 1127 56.23 -46.10 20.62
CA PHE A 1127 55.95 -47.54 20.42
C PHE A 1127 54.48 -47.83 20.90
N PHE A 1128 53.83 -49.01 20.73
CA PHE A 1128 54.29 -50.29 20.18
C PHE A 1128 53.35 -50.89 19.09
N GLU A 1129 52.81 -52.11 19.24
CA GLU A 1129 52.31 -52.99 18.14
C GLU A 1129 51.12 -53.89 18.60
N SER A 1130 50.43 -54.68 17.76
CA SER A 1130 50.75 -55.22 16.41
C SER A 1130 49.54 -55.16 15.43
N GLY A 1131 49.53 -55.72 14.20
CA GLY A 1131 50.46 -56.67 13.57
C GLY A 1131 50.07 -57.14 12.13
N SER A 1132 49.99 -58.46 11.93
CA SER A 1132 49.77 -59.23 10.68
C SER A 1132 48.52 -58.83 9.84
N ASN A 1133 48.65 -58.39 8.57
CA ASN A 1133 48.82 -59.15 7.29
C ASN A 1133 47.46 -59.52 6.60
N SER A 1134 47.30 -59.53 5.26
CA SER A 1134 48.22 -59.29 4.11
C SER A 1134 47.48 -58.97 2.78
N GLN A 1135 48.18 -58.29 1.84
CA GLN A 1135 48.16 -58.31 0.34
C GLN A 1135 46.98 -58.97 -0.44
N THR A 1136 46.47 -58.48 -1.59
CA THR A 1136 47.12 -58.34 -2.93
C THR A 1136 46.25 -57.50 -3.93
N GLN A 1137 46.81 -56.55 -4.71
CA GLN A 1137 47.19 -56.57 -6.16
C GLN A 1137 46.13 -56.70 -7.31
N SER A 1138 45.93 -55.57 -8.02
CA SER A 1138 46.14 -55.39 -9.49
C SER A 1138 45.05 -55.69 -10.57
N THR A 1139 45.22 -55.00 -11.72
CA THR A 1139 44.63 -55.24 -13.08
C THR A 1139 43.12 -55.00 -13.32
N LYS A 1140 42.61 -54.86 -14.57
CA LYS A 1140 43.00 -54.00 -15.73
C LYS A 1140 41.86 -53.99 -16.80
N ALA A 1141 41.57 -52.82 -17.38
CA ALA A 1141 41.03 -52.59 -18.75
C ALA A 1141 39.54 -52.87 -19.15
N LYS A 1142 39.02 -51.90 -19.95
CA LYS A 1142 38.09 -51.98 -21.12
C LYS A 1142 36.53 -51.94 -21.00
N LEU A 1143 36.00 -50.88 -21.63
CA LEU A 1143 34.87 -50.82 -22.60
C LEU A 1143 33.39 -50.73 -22.16
N SER A 1144 32.89 -49.48 -22.16
CA SER A 1144 31.86 -48.96 -23.09
C SER A 1144 30.35 -48.89 -22.71
N VAL A 1145 29.67 -47.96 -23.41
CA VAL A 1145 28.20 -47.73 -23.55
C VAL A 1145 27.48 -46.88 -22.45
N ARG A 1146 26.53 -46.05 -22.92
CA ARG A 1146 25.59 -45.15 -22.20
C ARG A 1146 24.14 -45.52 -22.64
N PRO A 1147 23.05 -44.82 -22.22
CA PRO A 1147 22.49 -44.67 -20.87
C PRO A 1147 20.96 -44.98 -20.83
N THR A 1148 20.32 -45.07 -19.65
CA THR A 1148 18.85 -45.17 -19.56
C THR A 1148 18.20 -44.33 -18.45
N LYS A 1149 17.43 -43.33 -18.92
CA LYS A 1149 16.23 -42.61 -18.40
C LYS A 1149 15.85 -42.59 -16.90
N GLN A 1150 15.35 -41.41 -16.51
CA GLN A 1150 14.59 -41.13 -15.28
C GLN A 1150 13.16 -41.70 -15.31
N VAL A 1151 12.53 -41.83 -14.13
CA VAL A 1151 11.07 -41.76 -13.92
C VAL A 1151 10.79 -40.88 -12.69
N SER A 1152 9.69 -40.15 -12.70
CA SER A 1152 9.27 -39.21 -11.65
C SER A 1152 8.39 -39.86 -10.57
N TYR A 1153 8.43 -39.32 -9.34
CA TYR A 1153 7.53 -39.69 -8.25
C TYR A 1153 6.35 -38.71 -8.16
N THR A 1154 5.13 -39.24 -8.04
CA THR A 1154 3.94 -38.50 -7.62
C THR A 1154 3.30 -39.21 -6.42
N LEU A 1155 2.90 -38.45 -5.40
CA LEU A 1155 2.30 -38.99 -4.18
C LEU A 1155 0.77 -38.89 -4.24
N ARG A 1156 0.10 -40.05 -4.28
CA ARG A 1156 -1.31 -40.21 -3.91
C ARG A 1156 -1.38 -41.17 -2.71
N SER A 1157 -2.08 -40.77 -1.65
CA SER A 1157 -2.56 -41.68 -0.61
C SER A 1157 -3.89 -42.32 -1.06
N GLY A 1158 -4.25 -43.50 -0.52
CA GLY A 1158 -5.45 -44.22 -0.95
C GLY A 1158 -5.82 -45.40 -0.06
N SER A 1159 -7.06 -45.91 -0.23
CA SER A 1159 -7.71 -46.99 0.54
C SER A 1159 -9.10 -47.25 -0.10
N PHE A 1160 -9.60 -48.46 -0.36
CA PHE A 1160 -9.04 -49.83 -0.25
C PHE A 1160 -9.94 -50.86 -1.01
N ARG A 1161 -9.37 -52.01 -1.45
CA ARG A 1161 -10.05 -53.31 -1.78
C ARG A 1161 -10.93 -53.34 -3.06
N THR A 1162 -11.11 -54.43 -3.84
CA THR A 1162 -10.66 -55.86 -3.84
C THR A 1162 -10.60 -56.40 -5.33
N PRO A 1163 -10.21 -57.66 -5.70
CA PRO A 1163 -9.26 -57.85 -6.82
C PRO A 1163 -9.50 -59.01 -7.86
N ILE A 1164 -8.54 -59.18 -8.79
CA ILE A 1164 -8.16 -60.40 -9.56
C ILE A 1164 -9.05 -60.89 -10.75
N GLN A 1165 -8.58 -60.66 -11.99
CA GLN A 1165 -8.27 -61.64 -13.09
C GLN A 1165 -7.86 -60.81 -14.35
N GLN A 1166 -6.64 -60.87 -14.91
CA GLN A 1166 -5.91 -61.91 -15.68
C GLN A 1166 -6.24 -62.01 -17.19
N LEU A 1167 -5.19 -61.83 -18.03
CA LEU A 1167 -5.05 -62.24 -19.45
C LEU A 1167 -5.93 -61.45 -20.49
N LYS A 1168 -5.58 -61.31 -21.79
CA LYS A 1168 -4.44 -61.82 -22.60
C LYS A 1168 -4.11 -60.88 -23.79
N ASP A 1169 -3.08 -61.25 -24.58
CA ASP A 1169 -2.41 -60.50 -25.66
C ASP A 1169 -3.18 -60.32 -27.02
N PRO A 1170 -2.70 -59.44 -27.94
CA PRO A 1170 -3.37 -59.06 -29.22
C PRO A 1170 -2.97 -59.95 -30.42
N PRO A 1171 -3.39 -59.66 -31.68
CA PRO A 1171 -2.45 -58.97 -32.61
C PRO A 1171 -3.02 -58.15 -33.83
N LYS A 1172 -2.16 -57.24 -34.33
CA LYS A 1172 -1.81 -56.87 -35.75
C LYS A 1172 -2.83 -56.86 -36.92
N ASN A 1173 -2.84 -55.69 -37.60
CA ASN A 1173 -2.69 -55.42 -39.06
C ASN A 1173 -3.35 -56.27 -40.16
N PHE A 1174 -4.06 -55.61 -41.08
CA PHE A 1174 -3.94 -55.55 -42.58
C PHE A 1174 -5.07 -54.59 -43.07
N ALA A 1175 -5.19 -54.03 -44.28
CA ALA A 1175 -4.34 -53.49 -45.36
C ALA A 1175 -5.24 -53.39 -46.62
N SER A 1176 -4.98 -52.45 -47.56
CA SER A 1176 -5.64 -52.33 -48.89
C SER A 1176 -7.14 -51.89 -48.87
N SER A 1177 -7.79 -51.38 -49.94
CA SER A 1177 -7.37 -50.65 -51.16
C SER A 1177 -8.62 -50.16 -51.98
N VAL A 1178 -8.42 -49.68 -53.23
CA VAL A 1178 -9.36 -49.76 -54.40
C VAL A 1178 -10.41 -48.65 -54.68
N LEU A 1179 -10.21 -47.94 -55.82
CA LEU A 1179 -11.17 -47.36 -56.83
C LEU A 1179 -12.22 -46.27 -56.43
N ALA A 1180 -12.77 -45.40 -57.31
CA ALA A 1180 -12.45 -45.03 -58.72
C ALA A 1180 -12.96 -43.63 -59.17
N ASN A 1181 -12.26 -43.06 -60.16
CA ASN A 1181 -12.60 -42.05 -61.21
C ASN A 1181 -14.01 -41.43 -61.37
N SER A 1182 -14.04 -40.13 -61.74
CA SER A 1182 -14.55 -39.65 -63.06
C SER A 1182 -14.08 -38.20 -63.37
N ASN A 1183 -14.29 -37.71 -64.62
CA ASN A 1183 -13.70 -36.47 -65.18
C ASN A 1183 -14.74 -35.55 -65.87
N ALA A 1184 -14.50 -34.21 -65.95
CA ALA A 1184 -14.47 -33.45 -67.23
C ALA A 1184 -14.34 -31.88 -67.18
N LYS A 1185 -13.29 -31.36 -67.83
CA LYS A 1185 -13.23 -30.26 -68.85
C LYS A 1185 -13.74 -28.80 -68.61
N ARG A 1186 -12.75 -27.89 -68.46
CA ARG A 1186 -12.41 -26.68 -69.30
C ARG A 1186 -13.45 -25.63 -69.75
N LYS A 1187 -13.14 -24.34 -69.44
CA LYS A 1187 -12.91 -23.16 -70.34
C LYS A 1187 -12.17 -22.06 -69.53
N LYS A 1188 -11.04 -21.47 -69.95
CA LYS A 1188 -10.87 -20.23 -70.77
C LYS A 1188 -11.78 -19.05 -70.37
N SER A 1189 -11.33 -17.80 -70.21
CA SER A 1189 -9.99 -17.14 -70.27
C SER A 1189 -10.12 -15.70 -69.67
N ALA A 1190 -9.18 -14.75 -69.63
CA ALA A 1190 -7.88 -14.49 -70.30
C ALA A 1190 -6.98 -13.51 -69.48
N GLU A 1191 -5.85 -13.05 -70.05
CA GLU A 1191 -5.04 -11.89 -69.59
C GLU A 1191 -5.26 -10.66 -70.52
N PRO A 1192 -4.65 -9.47 -70.26
CA PRO A 1192 -3.26 -9.23 -70.72
C PRO A 1192 -2.33 -8.43 -69.77
N TYR A 1193 -1.00 -8.63 -69.96
CA TYR A 1193 0.14 -7.67 -70.01
C TYR A 1193 -0.05 -6.21 -69.48
N THR A 1194 0.95 -5.49 -68.94
CA THR A 1194 2.43 -5.39 -69.23
C THR A 1194 3.11 -4.64 -68.04
N GLN A 1195 4.43 -4.37 -67.86
CA GLN A 1195 5.71 -4.62 -68.57
C GLN A 1195 6.90 -4.69 -67.55
N ARG A 1196 8.01 -3.96 -67.77
CA ARG A 1196 9.25 -3.80 -66.98
C ARG A 1196 10.01 -2.53 -67.43
N HIS A 1197 11.18 -2.25 -66.82
CA HIS A 1197 12.22 -1.24 -67.15
C HIS A 1197 12.07 0.17 -66.51
N LEU A 1198 13.12 1.00 -66.36
CA LEU A 1198 14.54 0.85 -65.90
C LEU A 1198 15.14 2.30 -65.80
N PHE A 1199 16.37 2.43 -65.29
CA PHE A 1199 17.29 3.59 -65.40
C PHE A 1199 17.25 4.79 -64.42
N TYR A 1200 18.44 5.39 -64.34
CA TYR A 1200 18.93 6.47 -63.46
C TYR A 1200 18.47 7.89 -63.84
N ARG A 1201 18.33 8.77 -62.83
CA ARG A 1201 19.10 10.04 -62.65
C ARG A 1201 18.70 10.64 -61.27
N ALA A 1202 19.53 11.18 -60.39
CA ALA A 1202 20.83 11.90 -60.49
C ALA A 1202 20.72 13.42 -60.72
N SER A 1203 20.37 14.16 -59.65
CA SER A 1203 20.67 15.58 -59.38
C SER A 1203 20.47 15.81 -57.87
N THR A 1204 21.46 16.14 -57.04
CA THR A 1204 22.26 17.39 -56.92
C THR A 1204 21.43 18.68 -56.94
N PHE A 1205 21.16 19.24 -55.75
CA PHE A 1205 21.44 20.65 -55.46
C PHE A 1205 21.48 20.90 -53.93
N THR A 1206 22.31 21.86 -53.51
CA THR A 1206 22.45 22.33 -52.11
C THR A 1206 21.88 23.76 -51.97
N PRO A 1207 22.12 24.51 -50.87
CA PRO A 1207 21.11 24.78 -49.85
C PRO A 1207 20.48 26.18 -49.94
N GLY A 1208 19.17 26.28 -49.62
CA GLY A 1208 18.47 27.56 -49.49
C GLY A 1208 18.47 28.08 -48.05
N ASN A 1209 19.12 29.21 -47.80
CA ASN A 1209 19.06 29.92 -46.52
C ASN A 1209 17.78 30.80 -46.43
N GLY A 1210 17.11 30.75 -45.29
CA GLY A 1210 15.98 31.62 -44.92
C GLY A 1210 15.58 31.36 -43.46
N ILE A 1211 16.15 32.04 -42.46
CA ILE A 1211 15.92 33.44 -42.03
C ILE A 1211 14.61 33.61 -41.22
N LEU A 1212 14.81 33.93 -39.93
CA LEU A 1212 13.90 34.54 -38.95
C LEU A 1212 12.65 33.79 -38.45
N LYS A 1213 12.65 33.60 -37.11
CA LYS A 1213 11.51 33.67 -36.16
C LYS A 1213 10.38 32.61 -36.33
N HIS A 1214 9.82 32.09 -35.24
CA HIS A 1214 9.68 32.68 -33.91
C HIS A 1214 9.86 31.69 -32.75
#